data_AF-A0A917TQQ6-F1
#
_entry.id   AF-A0A917TQQ6-F1
#
_cell.length_a   1.000
_cell.length_b   1.000
_cell.length_c   1.000
_cell.angle_alpha   90.00
_cell.angle_beta   90.00
_cell.angle_gamma   90.00
#
_symmetry.space_group_name_H-M   'P 1'
#
loop_
_entity.id
_entity.type
_entity.pdbx_description
1 polymer ?
#
loop_
_entity_poly.entity_id
_entity_poly.type
_entity_poly.pdbx_seq_one_letter_code
_entity_poly.pdbx_strand_id
1 'polypeptide(L)'
;MTRHNESQLGVDLGTTHTVAALTAADGRSQPLLFDASFLLPSSIYAEVDGHLLVGKDAERSARLDPSRYEPNPKRRIDDGTVLLGSREYAVSDLLAALLRRTADEASRVLGIMPVRTVLTYPANWATHRRSVLADAASRAGMPSPILVPEPIAAAAYFTSVLGRGIAPGGHLVVYDFGGGTFDTTVLRRRPDGGWDVLASDGLPDVGGVDLDAAIVGHVGQSLTLTDGGKWRQLMEPSDETGRRRSLLLREDVRQAKEQLSRTSSAGIHVPLFDIDVHLTRSEFEQLSRSYLERTVDLTVGTLQRAGVRPDQIGGLFLVGGSSRIPMVSTLLHQRLGIAPTLIEQPELVVALGSVLAAMPPRPPFPPGPPGPMPPRPPGFGAPMAAPVSGVGPQMPVSGIGGPVSGPPASMSAPIGGASPVSPPVGPSSAPPVSAPPGVPPVSGGPAAFPTPATAAFGAAGPPSTAAFGAPPPAFGPPGAPSVGGPPSTAAFGAPGAPMPPPGVVTARPTTGGSGGKLALVLGVVVVLVLLLGAGGVAAWRAVSKDDPDKAGNNSAAGNRGATGDNAGNTGGGGATGPANTKNAQPGADKQTVDVNKTVWYGPYKLTFSKVTYDFAAEDHKLSTEVLVENLGYRDQTPYVNIVLSVGGQQFNGSFRENTTVAAGQKSSYNVDFPIYDKLKGTIASGELIIGDGDESQAKIPLSGTGAVIAFEPVNVLKDKKLAVRDLSVTFTTCDIRGGFFDYNGQAKKGYRTVTCKVDIQYTGGSSHYVGGDNFRLGQPDGTEVGPTVAPNEALSDGKVAVGTDLGFQIKQDASGTYKLRLVDVHDKTRTAADVVEVDLVIK
;
A
#
# COMPACT_ATOMS: atom_id res chain seq x y z
N MET A 1 19.34 34.15 -28.38
CA MET A 1 19.47 33.26 -27.20
C MET A 1 19.31 31.83 -27.67
N THR A 2 20.18 30.92 -27.22
CA THR A 2 20.27 29.53 -27.67
C THR A 2 19.46 28.57 -26.78
N ARG A 3 19.03 27.43 -27.31
CA ARG A 3 18.06 26.50 -26.68
C ARG A 3 18.61 25.68 -25.50
N HIS A 4 19.78 26.03 -24.95
CA HIS A 4 20.40 25.25 -23.87
C HIS A 4 19.66 25.37 -22.52
N ASN A 5 18.79 26.38 -22.35
CA ASN A 5 18.03 26.62 -21.11
C ASN A 5 16.84 25.66 -20.88
N GLU A 6 16.61 24.67 -21.76
CA GLU A 6 15.37 23.88 -21.80
C GLU A 6 15.56 22.38 -21.47
N SER A 7 16.78 21.93 -21.10
CA SER A 7 16.98 20.53 -20.68
C SER A 7 16.37 20.27 -19.29
N GLN A 8 15.60 19.19 -19.17
CA GLN A 8 14.90 18.83 -17.93
C GLN A 8 15.08 17.35 -17.60
N LEU A 9 15.31 17.07 -16.32
CA LEU A 9 15.29 15.72 -15.75
C LEU A 9 14.04 15.60 -14.86
N GLY A 10 13.08 14.78 -15.27
CA GLY A 10 11.96 14.36 -14.43
C GLY A 10 12.27 13.05 -13.74
N VAL A 11 12.00 12.94 -12.43
CA VAL A 11 12.23 11.72 -11.66
C VAL A 11 10.96 11.34 -10.89
N ASP A 12 10.56 10.09 -11.10
CA ASP A 12 9.72 9.32 -10.19
C ASP A 12 10.64 8.55 -9.24
N LEU A 13 10.71 9.01 -7.99
CA LEU A 13 11.34 8.25 -6.92
C LEU A 13 10.26 7.35 -6.32
N GLY A 14 9.98 6.22 -6.98
CA GLY A 14 9.04 5.22 -6.50
C GLY A 14 9.62 4.37 -5.37
N THR A 15 8.75 3.67 -4.62
CA THR A 15 9.16 2.90 -3.43
C THR A 15 10.13 1.76 -3.73
N THR A 16 9.89 1.02 -4.83
CA THR A 16 10.66 -0.17 -5.22
C THR A 16 11.53 0.10 -6.45
N HIS A 17 11.08 0.96 -7.36
CA HIS A 17 11.84 1.40 -8.53
C HIS A 17 11.78 2.92 -8.65
N THR A 18 12.93 3.50 -8.99
CA THR A 18 13.08 4.88 -9.44
C THR A 18 13.11 4.89 -10.97
N VAL A 19 12.38 5.82 -11.58
CA VAL A 19 12.30 5.99 -13.03
C VAL A 19 12.60 7.45 -13.35
N ALA A 20 13.36 7.69 -14.42
CA ALA A 20 13.68 9.04 -14.86
C ALA A 20 13.32 9.26 -16.34
N ALA A 21 13.00 10.50 -16.67
CA ALA A 21 12.72 10.98 -18.02
C ALA A 21 13.55 12.22 -18.31
N LEU A 22 14.07 12.31 -19.53
CA LEU A 22 14.96 13.36 -19.98
C LEU A 22 14.32 14.11 -21.14
N THR A 23 14.10 15.42 -20.97
CA THR A 23 13.72 16.32 -22.07
C THR A 23 14.98 16.99 -22.61
N ALA A 24 15.24 16.82 -23.90
CA ALA A 24 16.37 17.44 -24.60
C ALA A 24 16.01 18.84 -25.13
N ALA A 25 17.03 19.61 -25.55
CA ALA A 25 16.90 20.96 -26.11
C ALA A 25 16.18 21.06 -27.48
N ASP A 26 15.64 19.94 -27.98
CA ASP A 26 14.72 19.88 -29.12
C ASP A 26 13.25 19.69 -28.71
N GLY A 27 12.97 19.61 -27.40
CA GLY A 27 11.65 19.41 -26.82
C GLY A 27 11.19 17.95 -26.74
N ARG A 28 11.97 16.98 -27.23
CA ARG A 28 11.61 15.55 -27.12
C ARG A 28 11.94 15.04 -25.72
N SER A 29 10.99 14.31 -25.15
CA SER A 29 11.12 13.64 -23.85
C SER A 29 11.26 12.14 -24.06
N GLN A 30 12.23 11.51 -23.39
CA GLN A 30 12.51 10.08 -23.47
C GLN A 30 12.81 9.50 -22.08
N PRO A 31 12.47 8.23 -21.79
CA PRO A 31 12.88 7.59 -20.55
C PRO A 31 14.40 7.38 -20.51
N LEU A 32 14.99 7.49 -19.32
CA LEU A 32 16.42 7.29 -19.08
C LEU A 32 16.72 5.81 -18.83
N LEU A 33 17.93 5.35 -19.20
CA LEU A 33 18.35 3.95 -19.07
C LEU A 33 19.42 3.78 -17.99
N PHE A 34 19.11 3.00 -16.96
CA PHE A 34 20.01 2.56 -15.91
C PHE A 34 20.39 1.11 -16.16
N ASP A 35 21.65 0.84 -16.48
CA ASP A 35 22.18 -0.52 -16.65
C ASP A 35 21.31 -1.37 -17.60
N ALA A 36 21.00 -0.76 -18.76
CA ALA A 36 20.09 -1.25 -19.82
C ALA A 36 18.62 -1.51 -19.39
N SER A 37 18.13 -0.85 -18.33
CA SER A 37 16.74 -0.89 -17.85
C SER A 37 16.17 0.51 -17.69
N PHE A 38 14.87 0.73 -17.96
CA PHE A 38 14.20 1.99 -17.59
C PHE A 38 13.90 2.07 -16.09
N LEU A 39 13.92 0.91 -15.40
CA LEU A 39 13.73 0.80 -13.95
C LEU A 39 15.10 0.69 -13.28
N LEU A 40 15.43 1.67 -12.43
CA LEU A 40 16.48 1.58 -11.41
C LEU A 40 15.82 1.07 -10.12
N PRO A 41 16.25 -0.04 -9.50
CA PRO A 41 15.74 -0.41 -8.19
C PRO A 41 16.04 0.71 -7.18
N SER A 42 15.06 1.08 -6.34
CA SER A 42 15.20 2.16 -5.34
C SER A 42 16.04 1.75 -4.13
N SER A 43 16.74 0.62 -4.19
CA SER A 43 17.44 0.03 -3.06
C SER A 43 18.84 0.60 -2.85
N ILE A 44 19.30 0.60 -1.59
CA ILE A 44 20.60 1.14 -1.15
C ILE A 44 21.38 0.08 -0.38
N TYR A 45 22.70 0.02 -0.58
CA TYR A 45 23.62 -0.79 0.22
C TYR A 45 24.79 0.06 0.72
N ALA A 46 25.12 -0.03 2.02
CA ALA A 46 26.22 0.71 2.64
C ALA A 46 27.51 -0.10 2.72
N GLU A 47 28.54 0.32 1.98
CA GLU A 47 29.87 -0.30 2.00
C GLU A 47 30.63 -0.08 3.32
N VAL A 48 31.79 -0.73 3.48
CA VAL A 48 32.53 -0.75 4.75
C VAL A 48 33.24 0.58 5.03
N ASP A 49 33.69 1.29 4.00
CA ASP A 49 34.18 2.68 4.08
C ASP A 49 33.03 3.70 4.27
N GLY A 50 31.81 3.26 4.00
CA GLY A 50 30.57 4.00 4.12
C GLY A 50 30.03 4.59 2.82
N HIS A 51 30.58 4.24 1.66
CA HIS A 51 29.99 4.55 0.35
C HIS A 51 28.59 3.92 0.22
N LEU A 52 27.73 4.50 -0.63
CA LEU A 52 26.36 4.04 -0.86
C LEU A 52 26.20 3.54 -2.30
N LEU A 53 26.18 2.21 -2.47
CA LEU A 53 25.77 1.57 -3.71
C LEU A 53 24.25 1.69 -3.87
N VAL A 54 23.78 1.69 -5.12
CA VAL A 54 22.37 1.88 -5.47
C VAL A 54 21.89 0.83 -6.49
N GLY A 55 20.60 0.53 -6.48
CA GLY A 55 19.97 -0.31 -7.51
C GLY A 55 20.58 -1.71 -7.64
N LYS A 56 20.85 -2.15 -8.87
CA LYS A 56 21.32 -3.51 -9.16
C LYS A 56 22.64 -3.88 -8.48
N ASP A 57 23.51 -2.89 -8.20
CA ASP A 57 24.76 -3.13 -7.48
C ASP A 57 24.52 -3.21 -5.96
N ALA A 58 23.54 -2.46 -5.42
CA ALA A 58 23.07 -2.65 -4.05
C ALA A 58 22.42 -4.03 -3.86
N GLU A 59 21.55 -4.45 -4.78
CA GLU A 59 20.93 -5.80 -4.80
C GLU A 59 21.97 -6.93 -4.89
N ARG A 60 23.07 -6.72 -5.63
CA ARG A 60 24.16 -7.70 -5.74
C ARG A 60 24.92 -7.81 -4.42
N SER A 61 25.30 -6.68 -3.83
CA SER A 61 26.03 -6.64 -2.55
C SER A 61 25.17 -7.13 -1.37
N ALA A 62 23.85 -6.89 -1.41
CA ALA A 62 22.90 -7.40 -0.42
C ALA A 62 22.86 -8.94 -0.36
N ARG A 63 23.20 -9.65 -1.43
CA ARG A 63 23.32 -11.13 -1.42
C ARG A 63 24.56 -11.62 -0.64
N LEU A 64 25.47 -10.70 -0.26
CA LEU A 64 26.67 -10.96 0.54
C LEU A 64 26.58 -10.39 1.97
N ASP A 65 25.85 -9.29 2.20
CA ASP A 65 25.56 -8.76 3.55
C ASP A 65 24.22 -8.00 3.58
N PRO A 66 23.07 -8.67 3.79
CA PRO A 66 21.79 -8.00 3.89
C PRO A 66 21.66 -7.09 5.12
N SER A 67 22.58 -7.12 6.10
CA SER A 67 22.52 -6.20 7.24
C SER A 67 22.81 -4.75 6.83
N ARG A 68 23.44 -4.55 5.67
CA ARG A 68 23.81 -3.24 5.09
C ARG A 68 22.82 -2.69 4.06
N TYR A 69 21.67 -3.35 3.90
CA TYR A 69 20.77 -3.15 2.77
C TYR A 69 19.39 -2.59 3.19
N GLU A 70 18.94 -1.52 2.54
CA GLU A 70 17.57 -1.02 2.64
C GLU A 70 16.90 -1.07 1.24
N PRO A 71 15.93 -1.98 1.01
CA PRO A 71 15.29 -2.14 -0.29
C PRO A 71 14.28 -1.04 -0.67
N ASN A 72 13.67 -0.34 0.30
CA ASN A 72 12.54 0.57 0.06
C ASN A 72 12.66 1.91 0.83
N PRO A 73 13.72 2.72 0.63
CA PRO A 73 13.96 3.95 1.39
C PRO A 73 12.85 5.02 1.28
N LYS A 74 11.97 4.99 0.26
CA LYS A 74 10.77 5.87 0.23
C LYS A 74 9.82 5.60 1.41
N ARG A 75 9.73 4.35 1.90
CA ARG A 75 8.95 4.02 3.12
C ARG A 75 9.61 4.52 4.42
N ARG A 76 10.92 4.84 4.39
CA ARG A 76 11.69 5.35 5.54
C ARG A 76 11.61 6.85 5.73
N ILE A 77 10.86 7.58 4.89
CA ILE A 77 10.97 9.05 4.78
C ILE A 77 10.65 9.81 6.08
N ASP A 78 9.94 9.20 7.04
CA ASP A 78 9.68 9.76 8.37
C ASP A 78 10.54 9.13 9.50
N ASP A 79 11.34 8.09 9.21
CA ASP A 79 12.18 7.38 10.21
C ASP A 79 13.42 8.21 10.63
N GLY A 80 13.78 9.23 9.86
CA GLY A 80 14.93 10.12 10.11
C GLY A 80 16.29 9.49 9.79
N THR A 81 16.63 8.38 10.44
CA THR A 81 17.85 7.59 10.19
C THR A 81 17.54 6.11 9.99
N VAL A 82 18.40 5.41 9.24
CA VAL A 82 18.39 3.94 9.08
C VAL A 82 19.75 3.39 9.47
N LEU A 83 19.77 2.35 10.30
CA LEU A 83 20.98 1.59 10.62
C LEU A 83 21.30 0.60 9.50
N LEU A 84 22.45 0.78 8.85
CA LEU A 84 22.99 -0.14 7.83
C LEU A 84 24.32 -0.73 8.33
N GLY A 85 24.33 -2.03 8.57
CA GLY A 85 25.42 -2.77 9.20
C GLY A 85 25.66 -2.30 10.63
N SER A 86 26.62 -1.40 10.81
CA SER A 86 27.01 -0.82 12.11
C SER A 86 27.01 0.71 12.13
N ARG A 87 26.36 1.36 11.14
CA ARG A 87 26.35 2.81 10.98
C ARG A 87 24.95 3.32 10.63
N GLU A 88 24.54 4.39 11.30
CA GLU A 88 23.33 5.13 10.93
C GLU A 88 23.58 6.07 9.75
N TYR A 89 22.60 6.16 8.86
CA TYR A 89 22.55 7.06 7.72
C TYR A 89 21.25 7.87 7.78
N ALA A 90 21.32 9.18 7.52
CA ALA A 90 20.11 9.99 7.39
C ALA A 90 19.33 9.55 6.13
N VAL A 91 18.01 9.47 6.21
CA VAL A 91 17.17 9.04 5.09
C VAL A 91 17.30 9.99 3.90
N SER A 92 17.53 11.28 4.17
CA SER A 92 17.90 12.29 3.17
C SER A 92 19.14 11.91 2.35
N ASP A 93 20.13 11.23 2.94
CA ASP A 93 21.36 10.80 2.25
C ASP A 93 21.12 9.53 1.42
N LEU A 94 20.29 8.61 1.89
CA LEU A 94 19.85 7.43 1.14
C LEU A 94 19.07 7.84 -0.13
N LEU A 95 18.12 8.76 0.02
CA LEU A 95 17.35 9.32 -1.10
C LEU A 95 18.26 10.17 -2.02
N ALA A 96 19.23 10.90 -1.46
CA ALA A 96 20.21 11.65 -2.25
C ALA A 96 21.12 10.75 -3.09
N ALA A 97 21.43 9.52 -2.65
CA ALA A 97 22.19 8.56 -3.45
C ALA A 97 21.42 8.11 -4.69
N LEU A 98 20.13 7.77 -4.56
CA LEU A 98 19.26 7.48 -5.71
C LEU A 98 19.19 8.68 -6.66
N LEU A 99 18.90 9.87 -6.13
CA LEU A 99 18.75 11.09 -6.92
C LEU A 99 20.06 11.45 -7.64
N ARG A 100 21.23 11.27 -7.00
CA ARG A 100 22.53 11.49 -7.63
C ARG A 100 22.75 10.54 -8.80
N ARG A 101 22.45 9.23 -8.66
CA ARG A 101 22.49 8.27 -9.78
C ARG A 101 21.61 8.70 -10.97
N THR A 102 20.44 9.30 -10.72
CA THR A 102 19.61 9.85 -11.81
C THR A 102 20.23 11.08 -12.47
N ALA A 103 20.87 11.97 -11.70
CA ALA A 103 21.55 13.15 -12.21
C ALA A 103 22.82 12.80 -13.00
N ASP A 104 23.62 11.86 -12.49
CA ASP A 104 24.86 11.39 -13.12
C ASP A 104 24.58 10.73 -14.48
N GLU A 105 23.58 9.85 -14.54
CA GLU A 105 23.19 9.16 -15.79
C GLU A 105 22.54 10.13 -16.79
N ALA A 106 21.70 11.07 -16.34
CA ALA A 106 21.18 12.13 -17.20
C ALA A 106 22.30 13.00 -17.78
N SER A 107 23.32 13.30 -16.97
CA SER A 107 24.50 14.07 -17.39
C SER A 107 25.40 13.28 -18.33
N ARG A 108 25.53 11.95 -18.14
CA ARG A 108 26.22 11.04 -19.04
C ARG A 108 25.56 10.98 -20.43
N VAL A 109 24.23 11.09 -20.49
CA VAL A 109 23.44 11.11 -21.73
C VAL A 109 23.43 12.47 -22.42
N LEU A 110 23.39 13.59 -21.67
CA LEU A 110 23.42 14.94 -22.23
C LEU A 110 24.83 15.48 -22.53
N GLY A 111 25.86 14.97 -21.85
CA GLY A 111 27.19 15.58 -21.77
C GLY A 111 27.27 16.82 -20.85
N ILE A 112 26.15 17.22 -20.22
CA ILE A 112 26.02 18.36 -19.30
C ILE A 112 24.96 18.05 -18.24
N MET A 113 25.04 18.70 -17.07
CA MET A 113 23.96 18.66 -16.08
C MET A 113 22.63 19.18 -16.68
N PRO A 114 21.48 18.56 -16.39
CA PRO A 114 20.16 19.11 -16.70
C PRO A 114 19.97 20.51 -16.09
N VAL A 115 19.35 21.44 -16.82
CA VAL A 115 19.11 22.81 -16.34
C VAL A 115 17.96 22.88 -15.34
N ARG A 116 17.03 21.91 -15.36
CA ARG A 116 15.95 21.78 -14.38
C ARG A 116 15.79 20.34 -13.93
N THR A 117 15.47 20.18 -12.65
CA THR A 117 15.01 18.90 -12.09
C THR A 117 13.53 19.04 -11.70
N VAL A 118 12.73 18.05 -12.08
CA VAL A 118 11.34 17.87 -11.66
C VAL A 118 11.31 16.59 -10.82
N LEU A 119 10.83 16.66 -9.59
CA LEU A 119 10.66 15.48 -8.74
C LEU A 119 9.17 15.28 -8.47
N THR A 120 8.74 14.02 -8.46
CA THR A 120 7.35 13.67 -8.18
C THR A 120 7.14 13.13 -6.76
N TYR A 121 5.92 13.30 -6.25
CA TYR A 121 5.53 12.88 -4.90
C TYR A 121 4.03 12.53 -4.82
N PRO A 122 3.60 11.62 -3.91
CA PRO A 122 2.18 11.27 -3.75
C PRO A 122 1.35 12.48 -3.29
N ALA A 123 0.17 12.69 -3.88
CA ALA A 123 -0.59 13.94 -3.69
C ALA A 123 -1.06 14.19 -2.23
N ASN A 124 -1.10 13.15 -1.39
CA ASN A 124 -1.43 13.22 0.03
C ASN A 124 -0.24 13.60 0.94
N TRP A 125 0.99 13.72 0.42
CA TRP A 125 2.17 13.99 1.26
C TRP A 125 2.14 15.38 1.91
N ALA A 126 2.24 15.38 3.24
CA ALA A 126 2.47 16.57 4.04
C ALA A 126 3.77 17.31 3.66
N THR A 127 3.87 18.58 4.06
CA THR A 127 5.05 19.44 3.79
C THR A 127 6.36 18.86 4.34
N HIS A 128 6.32 18.09 5.43
CA HIS A 128 7.47 17.34 5.97
C HIS A 128 8.17 16.50 4.89
N ARG A 129 7.51 15.47 4.36
CA ARG A 129 8.06 14.54 3.37
C ARG A 129 8.55 15.24 2.10
N ARG A 130 7.84 16.28 1.67
CA ARG A 130 8.23 17.12 0.51
C ARG A 130 9.50 17.92 0.78
N SER A 131 9.73 18.35 2.02
CA SER A 131 10.97 19.01 2.44
C SER A 131 12.15 18.02 2.52
N VAL A 132 11.92 16.80 3.01
CA VAL A 132 12.94 15.72 3.01
C VAL A 132 13.37 15.37 1.58
N LEU A 133 12.41 15.26 0.65
CA LEU A 133 12.70 15.03 -0.78
C LEU A 133 13.48 16.20 -1.41
N ALA A 134 13.17 17.45 -1.05
CA ALA A 134 13.88 18.63 -1.53
C ALA A 134 15.32 18.74 -0.96
N ASP A 135 15.53 18.38 0.30
CA ASP A 135 16.87 18.29 0.89
C ASP A 135 17.71 17.19 0.23
N ALA A 136 17.13 16.00 0.03
CA ALA A 136 17.77 14.92 -0.71
C ALA A 136 18.18 15.35 -2.14
N ALA A 137 17.35 16.13 -2.83
CA ALA A 137 17.67 16.70 -4.14
C ALA A 137 18.84 17.70 -4.08
N SER A 138 18.83 18.59 -3.07
CA SER A 138 19.92 19.55 -2.85
C SER A 138 21.25 18.82 -2.60
N ARG A 139 21.25 17.80 -1.74
CA ARG A 139 22.41 16.93 -1.47
C ARG A 139 22.88 16.15 -2.71
N ALA A 140 21.96 15.76 -3.59
CA ALA A 140 22.25 15.12 -4.87
C ALA A 140 22.89 16.06 -5.91
N GLY A 141 22.96 17.37 -5.66
CA GLY A 141 23.45 18.36 -6.62
C GLY A 141 22.36 18.93 -7.54
N MET A 142 21.08 18.75 -7.18
CA MET A 142 19.91 19.26 -7.89
C MET A 142 19.16 20.29 -7.03
N PRO A 143 19.72 21.49 -6.82
CA PRO A 143 19.10 22.52 -5.97
C PRO A 143 17.81 23.06 -6.59
N SER A 144 16.82 23.36 -5.74
CA SER A 144 15.51 23.90 -6.13
C SER A 144 14.72 23.03 -7.14
N PRO A 145 14.45 21.75 -6.84
CA PRO A 145 13.63 20.90 -7.71
C PRO A 145 12.18 21.43 -7.82
N ILE A 146 11.59 21.30 -9.00
CA ILE A 146 10.16 21.54 -9.21
C ILE A 146 9.41 20.31 -8.69
N LEU A 147 8.63 20.46 -7.62
CA LEU A 147 7.85 19.35 -7.06
C LEU A 147 6.47 19.26 -7.74
N VAL A 148 6.19 18.13 -8.39
CA VAL A 148 4.92 17.86 -9.10
C VAL A 148 4.19 16.66 -8.45
N PRO A 149 2.88 16.73 -8.14
CA PRO A 149 2.17 15.56 -7.65
C PRO A 149 2.13 14.43 -8.70
N GLU A 150 2.42 13.19 -8.28
CA GLU A 150 2.37 11.97 -9.10
C GLU A 150 1.10 11.86 -9.99
N PRO A 151 -0.13 12.06 -9.48
CA PRO A 151 -1.33 12.02 -10.32
C PRO A 151 -1.44 13.18 -11.32
N ILE A 152 -0.85 14.35 -11.06
CA ILE A 152 -0.82 15.48 -12.02
C ILE A 152 0.14 15.17 -13.17
N ALA A 153 1.28 14.53 -12.87
CA ALA A 153 2.19 14.00 -13.89
C ALA A 153 1.48 12.93 -14.74
N ALA A 154 0.83 11.94 -14.12
CA ALA A 154 0.06 10.92 -14.83
C ALA A 154 -1.04 11.51 -15.72
N ALA A 155 -1.75 12.54 -15.26
CA ALA A 155 -2.78 13.22 -16.03
C ALA A 155 -2.23 14.04 -17.21
N ALA A 156 -1.02 14.60 -17.08
CA ALA A 156 -0.30 15.20 -18.20
C ALA A 156 0.06 14.12 -19.25
N TYR A 157 0.63 12.99 -18.82
CA TYR A 157 0.95 11.85 -19.69
C TYR A 157 -0.29 11.32 -20.44
N PHE A 158 -1.40 11.09 -19.73
CA PHE A 158 -2.66 10.58 -20.30
C PHE A 158 -3.17 11.44 -21.47
N THR A 159 -3.11 12.77 -21.33
CA THR A 159 -3.61 13.67 -22.39
C THR A 159 -2.57 14.00 -23.47
N SER A 160 -1.30 14.15 -23.11
CA SER A 160 -0.26 14.63 -24.03
C SER A 160 0.51 13.53 -24.75
N VAL A 161 0.59 12.32 -24.17
CA VAL A 161 1.31 11.17 -24.76
C VAL A 161 0.33 10.15 -25.34
N LEU A 162 -0.72 9.78 -24.61
CA LEU A 162 -1.74 8.84 -25.11
C LEU A 162 -2.82 9.51 -25.99
N GLY A 163 -2.77 10.84 -26.16
CA GLY A 163 -3.71 11.60 -26.98
C GLY A 163 -5.17 11.55 -26.50
N ARG A 164 -5.44 11.10 -25.26
CA ARG A 164 -6.79 10.91 -24.74
C ARG A 164 -7.38 12.24 -24.31
N GLY A 165 -8.06 12.92 -25.24
CA GLY A 165 -8.68 14.22 -24.98
C GLY A 165 -9.76 14.15 -23.89
N ILE A 166 -9.53 14.85 -22.77
CA ILE A 166 -10.55 15.17 -21.78
C ILE A 166 -10.86 16.66 -21.91
N ALA A 167 -12.13 17.00 -22.11
CA ALA A 167 -12.58 18.38 -22.26
C ALA A 167 -12.43 19.19 -20.96
N PRO A 168 -12.27 20.52 -21.00
CA PRO A 168 -12.34 21.38 -19.81
C PRO A 168 -13.60 21.11 -18.98
N GLY A 169 -13.45 21.01 -17.66
CA GLY A 169 -14.50 20.60 -16.74
C GLY A 169 -14.74 19.09 -16.66
N GLY A 170 -14.17 18.28 -17.57
CA GLY A 170 -14.19 16.82 -17.51
C GLY A 170 -13.24 16.25 -16.46
N HIS A 171 -13.56 15.04 -15.98
CA HIS A 171 -12.84 14.41 -14.87
C HIS A 171 -11.95 13.25 -15.31
N LEU A 172 -10.83 13.07 -14.60
CA LEU A 172 -9.94 11.91 -14.71
C LEU A 172 -9.74 11.32 -13.31
N VAL A 173 -9.88 10.01 -13.17
CA VAL A 173 -9.41 9.29 -11.98
C VAL A 173 -8.03 8.73 -12.28
N VAL A 174 -7.05 9.07 -11.45
CA VAL A 174 -5.77 8.37 -11.39
C VAL A 174 -5.83 7.39 -10.23
N TYR A 175 -5.63 6.11 -10.54
CA TYR A 175 -5.50 5.01 -9.60
C TYR A 175 -4.03 4.57 -9.68
N ASP A 176 -3.23 4.88 -8.66
CA ASP A 176 -1.81 4.53 -8.61
C ASP A 176 -1.59 3.43 -7.58
N PHE A 177 -1.14 2.26 -8.03
CA PHE A 177 -0.89 1.11 -7.18
C PHE A 177 0.58 0.71 -7.27
N GLY A 178 1.36 1.30 -6.36
CA GLY A 178 2.80 1.21 -6.33
C GLY A 178 3.35 0.00 -5.57
N GLY A 179 4.64 0.07 -5.27
CA GLY A 179 5.37 -0.97 -4.53
C GLY A 179 5.08 -1.00 -3.02
N GLY A 180 4.67 0.11 -2.41
CA GLY A 180 4.46 0.18 -0.94
C GLY A 180 3.42 1.19 -0.47
N THR A 181 2.61 1.73 -1.39
CA THR A 181 1.40 2.50 -1.14
C THR A 181 0.40 2.26 -2.28
N PHE A 182 -0.86 2.57 -2.01
CA PHE A 182 -1.90 2.78 -3.01
C PHE A 182 -2.42 4.20 -2.86
N ASP A 183 -2.56 4.93 -3.95
CA ASP A 183 -2.96 6.34 -3.96
C ASP A 183 -4.00 6.58 -5.06
N THR A 184 -5.10 7.26 -4.73
CA THR A 184 -6.23 7.48 -5.66
C THR A 184 -6.61 8.95 -5.67
N THR A 185 -6.79 9.53 -6.86
CA THR A 185 -6.99 10.97 -7.03
C THR A 185 -7.95 11.29 -8.15
N VAL A 186 -8.96 12.10 -7.83
CA VAL A 186 -9.96 12.62 -8.77
C VAL A 186 -9.55 14.01 -9.20
N LEU A 187 -9.29 14.16 -10.50
CA LEU A 187 -8.82 15.38 -11.14
C LEU A 187 -9.88 15.99 -12.04
N ARG A 188 -9.86 17.32 -12.17
CA ARG A 188 -10.69 18.07 -13.14
C ARG A 188 -9.81 18.83 -14.12
N ARG A 189 -10.12 18.74 -15.42
CA ARG A 189 -9.38 19.46 -16.47
C ARG A 189 -9.70 20.95 -16.42
N ARG A 190 -8.68 21.80 -16.32
CA ARG A 190 -8.84 23.26 -16.40
C ARG A 190 -8.91 23.76 -17.86
N PRO A 191 -9.53 24.93 -18.12
CA PRO A 191 -9.61 25.52 -19.47
C PRO A 191 -8.26 25.88 -20.10
N ASP A 192 -7.23 26.13 -19.28
CA ASP A 192 -5.86 26.38 -19.75
C ASP A 192 -5.08 25.10 -20.12
N GLY A 193 -5.71 23.94 -20.00
CA GLY A 193 -5.09 22.63 -20.21
C GLY A 193 -4.43 22.03 -18.97
N GLY A 194 -4.40 22.75 -17.84
CA GLY A 194 -3.94 22.22 -16.56
C GLY A 194 -4.95 21.29 -15.88
N TRP A 195 -4.63 20.92 -14.64
CA TRP A 195 -5.47 20.07 -13.79
C TRP A 195 -5.70 20.72 -12.43
N ASP A 196 -6.87 20.44 -11.85
CA ASP A 196 -7.20 20.64 -10.44
C ASP A 196 -7.30 19.28 -9.75
N VAL A 197 -6.87 19.18 -8.48
CA VAL A 197 -7.24 18.07 -7.60
C VAL A 197 -8.60 18.39 -6.95
N LEU A 198 -9.60 17.53 -7.13
CA LEU A 198 -10.89 17.64 -6.44
C LEU A 198 -10.89 16.88 -5.12
N ALA A 199 -10.39 15.63 -5.15
CA ALA A 199 -10.17 14.81 -3.97
C ALA A 199 -8.98 13.87 -4.21
N SER A 200 -8.29 13.51 -3.13
CA SER A 200 -7.20 12.53 -3.11
C SER A 200 -7.29 11.71 -1.83
N ASP A 201 -6.77 10.49 -1.86
CA ASP A 201 -6.72 9.54 -0.75
C ASP A 201 -5.61 8.51 -0.96
N GLY A 202 -5.27 7.74 0.07
CA GLY A 202 -4.33 6.63 -0.09
C GLY A 202 -4.24 5.67 1.11
N LEU A 203 -3.71 4.48 0.84
CA LEU A 203 -3.43 3.43 1.82
C LEU A 203 -1.91 3.23 1.95
N PRO A 204 -1.29 3.64 3.07
CA PRO A 204 0.15 3.47 3.29
C PRO A 204 0.55 2.01 3.58
N ASP A 205 -0.44 1.15 3.87
CA ASP A 205 -0.32 -0.27 4.21
C ASP A 205 -0.70 -1.23 3.06
N VAL A 206 -1.04 -0.69 1.88
CA VAL A 206 -1.45 -1.50 0.71
C VAL A 206 -0.63 -1.15 -0.52
N GLY A 207 0.50 -1.83 -0.69
CA GLY A 207 1.30 -1.83 -1.92
C GLY A 207 1.74 -3.24 -2.32
N GLY A 208 2.54 -3.31 -3.40
CA GLY A 208 3.09 -4.57 -3.90
C GLY A 208 3.88 -5.39 -2.88
N VAL A 209 4.58 -4.76 -1.93
CA VAL A 209 5.34 -5.40 -0.84
C VAL A 209 4.44 -6.03 0.22
N ASP A 210 3.28 -5.45 0.47
CA ASP A 210 2.32 -5.96 1.45
C ASP A 210 1.55 -7.17 0.85
N LEU A 211 1.37 -7.19 -0.48
CA LEU A 211 0.97 -8.39 -1.22
C LEU A 211 2.04 -9.49 -1.21
N ASP A 212 3.34 -9.15 -1.27
CA ASP A 212 4.42 -10.14 -1.11
C ASP A 212 4.40 -10.74 0.31
N ALA A 213 4.14 -9.94 1.33
CA ALA A 213 3.97 -10.41 2.70
C ALA A 213 2.78 -11.38 2.85
N ALA A 214 1.67 -11.14 2.15
CA ALA A 214 0.53 -12.05 2.12
C ALA A 214 0.88 -13.42 1.49
N ILE A 215 1.67 -13.43 0.40
CA ILE A 215 2.17 -14.67 -0.22
C ILE A 215 3.14 -15.40 0.72
N VAL A 216 4.10 -14.70 1.34
CA VAL A 216 5.01 -15.27 2.36
C VAL A 216 4.21 -15.90 3.50
N GLY A 217 3.16 -15.23 3.98
CA GLY A 217 2.27 -15.75 5.01
C GLY A 217 1.57 -17.05 4.60
N HIS A 218 1.05 -17.12 3.37
CA HIS A 218 0.41 -18.33 2.82
C HIS A 218 1.38 -19.51 2.68
N VAL A 219 2.56 -19.29 2.08
CA VAL A 219 3.63 -20.31 2.01
C VAL A 219 4.00 -20.78 3.42
N GLY A 220 4.07 -19.87 4.39
CA GLY A 220 4.37 -20.15 5.78
C GLY A 220 3.34 -21.04 6.50
N GLN A 221 2.06 -20.98 6.15
CA GLN A 221 1.02 -21.84 6.75
C GLN A 221 1.32 -23.32 6.49
N SER A 222 1.55 -23.68 5.22
CA SER A 222 1.87 -25.05 4.81
C SER A 222 3.22 -25.54 5.35
N LEU A 223 4.23 -24.67 5.39
CA LEU A 223 5.58 -25.07 5.82
C LEU A 223 5.76 -25.07 7.34
N THR A 224 4.98 -24.31 8.10
CA THR A 224 4.99 -24.37 9.58
C THR A 224 4.48 -25.72 10.10
N LEU A 225 3.55 -26.36 9.38
CA LEU A 225 3.07 -27.72 9.69
C LEU A 225 4.14 -28.80 9.45
N THR A 226 5.06 -28.56 8.50
CA THR A 226 6.17 -29.47 8.17
C THR A 226 7.38 -29.26 9.08
N ASP A 227 7.85 -28.01 9.22
CA ASP A 227 8.97 -27.61 10.09
C ASP A 227 8.85 -26.12 10.46
N GLY A 228 8.03 -25.83 11.48
CA GLY A 228 7.92 -24.49 12.06
C GLY A 228 9.22 -23.95 12.70
N GLY A 229 10.25 -24.77 12.88
CA GLY A 229 11.57 -24.34 13.31
C GLY A 229 12.33 -23.66 12.17
N LYS A 230 12.46 -24.35 11.04
CA LYS A 230 13.03 -23.79 9.80
C LYS A 230 12.26 -22.57 9.30
N TRP A 231 10.92 -22.62 9.33
CA TRP A 231 10.12 -21.47 8.90
C TRP A 231 10.40 -20.22 9.75
N ARG A 232 10.47 -20.37 11.08
CA ARG A 232 10.87 -19.27 11.96
C ARG A 232 12.28 -18.76 11.63
N GLN A 233 13.25 -19.63 11.32
CA GLN A 233 14.60 -19.21 10.93
C GLN A 233 14.66 -18.39 9.63
N LEU A 234 13.70 -18.56 8.70
CA LEU A 234 13.58 -17.72 7.50
C LEU A 234 12.95 -16.35 7.80
N MET A 235 12.02 -16.29 8.74
CA MET A 235 11.27 -15.07 9.08
C MET A 235 11.99 -14.20 10.12
N GLU A 236 12.69 -14.83 11.07
CA GLU A 236 13.41 -14.22 12.20
C GLU A 236 14.91 -14.60 12.14
N PRO A 237 15.67 -14.16 11.11
CA PRO A 237 17.04 -14.60 10.89
C PRO A 237 18.02 -14.03 11.94
N SER A 238 18.46 -14.89 12.86
CA SER A 238 19.45 -14.57 13.90
C SER A 238 20.88 -14.38 13.38
N ASP A 239 21.22 -14.97 12.24
CA ASP A 239 22.56 -14.92 11.64
C ASP A 239 22.54 -14.45 10.18
N GLU A 240 23.74 -14.19 9.68
CA GLU A 240 23.97 -13.65 8.34
C GLU A 240 23.54 -14.61 7.21
N THR A 241 23.68 -15.93 7.40
CA THR A 241 23.22 -16.91 6.42
C THR A 241 21.69 -16.97 6.37
N GLY A 242 21.03 -16.85 7.53
CA GLY A 242 19.58 -16.69 7.65
C GLY A 242 19.07 -15.44 6.94
N ARG A 243 19.75 -14.30 7.09
CA ARG A 243 19.34 -13.05 6.41
C ARG A 243 19.36 -13.19 4.90
N ARG A 244 20.43 -13.78 4.34
CA ARG A 244 20.52 -14.05 2.89
C ARG A 244 19.39 -14.95 2.40
N ARG A 245 19.05 -15.98 3.18
CA ARG A 245 17.92 -16.89 2.88
C ARG A 245 16.56 -16.19 2.95
N SER A 246 16.36 -15.29 3.92
CA SER A 246 15.15 -14.45 4.03
C SER A 246 15.02 -13.49 2.84
N LEU A 247 16.13 -12.87 2.43
CA LEU A 247 16.19 -11.98 1.26
C LEU A 247 15.86 -12.73 -0.04
N LEU A 248 16.43 -13.92 -0.25
CA LEU A 248 16.15 -14.77 -1.41
C LEU A 248 14.65 -15.15 -1.47
N LEU A 249 14.07 -15.63 -0.38
CA LEU A 249 12.64 -15.98 -0.33
C LEU A 249 11.74 -14.79 -0.72
N ARG A 250 12.04 -13.59 -0.21
CA ARG A 250 11.26 -12.37 -0.49
C ARG A 250 11.37 -11.95 -1.96
N GLU A 251 12.54 -12.11 -2.55
CA GLU A 251 12.78 -11.80 -3.96
C GLU A 251 12.10 -12.82 -4.89
N ASP A 252 12.19 -14.11 -4.61
CA ASP A 252 11.48 -15.16 -5.35
C ASP A 252 9.95 -14.99 -5.28
N VAL A 253 9.40 -14.65 -4.10
CA VAL A 253 7.97 -14.31 -3.94
C VAL A 253 7.58 -13.10 -4.80
N ARG A 254 8.39 -12.03 -4.80
CA ARG A 254 8.14 -10.83 -5.62
C ARG A 254 8.13 -11.17 -7.11
N GLN A 255 9.12 -11.94 -7.58
CA GLN A 255 9.19 -12.39 -8.96
C GLN A 255 7.99 -13.29 -9.33
N ALA A 256 7.56 -14.19 -8.44
CA ALA A 256 6.38 -15.01 -8.65
C ALA A 256 5.10 -14.18 -8.79
N LYS A 257 4.88 -13.17 -7.93
CA LYS A 257 3.76 -12.22 -8.02
C LYS A 257 3.76 -11.46 -9.36
N GLU A 258 4.92 -10.94 -9.76
CA GLU A 258 5.11 -10.22 -11.04
C GLU A 258 4.93 -11.15 -12.26
N GLN A 259 5.27 -12.43 -12.13
CA GLN A 259 5.03 -13.45 -13.14
C GLN A 259 3.53 -13.81 -13.26
N LEU A 260 2.82 -13.95 -12.14
CA LEU A 260 1.39 -14.29 -12.10
C LEU A 260 0.48 -13.24 -12.76
N SER A 261 0.93 -12.00 -12.91
CA SER A 261 0.24 -11.00 -13.73
C SER A 261 0.21 -11.37 -15.24
N ARG A 262 1.06 -12.31 -15.68
CA ARG A 262 1.18 -12.79 -17.07
C ARG A 262 0.83 -14.26 -17.21
N THR A 263 1.34 -15.14 -16.34
CA THR A 263 1.06 -16.59 -16.35
C THR A 263 -0.06 -17.00 -15.38
N SER A 264 -0.59 -18.20 -15.53
CA SER A 264 -1.59 -18.79 -14.60
C SER A 264 -0.98 -19.39 -13.34
N SER A 265 0.34 -19.65 -13.34
CA SER A 265 1.10 -20.16 -12.19
C SER A 265 2.55 -19.66 -12.20
N ALA A 266 3.18 -19.70 -11.03
CA ALA A 266 4.60 -19.43 -10.82
C ALA A 266 5.17 -20.42 -9.78
N GLY A 267 6.50 -20.52 -9.72
CA GLY A 267 7.22 -21.23 -8.67
C GLY A 267 7.91 -20.24 -7.72
N ILE A 268 8.03 -20.61 -6.45
CA ILE A 268 8.73 -19.87 -5.40
C ILE A 268 9.72 -20.86 -4.77
N HIS A 269 11.03 -20.64 -4.92
CA HIS A 269 11.99 -21.47 -4.20
C HIS A 269 12.00 -21.10 -2.72
N VAL A 270 12.02 -22.10 -1.83
CA VAL A 270 12.07 -21.88 -0.38
C VAL A 270 13.38 -22.42 0.20
N PRO A 271 14.36 -21.53 0.50
CA PRO A 271 15.59 -21.91 1.17
C PRO A 271 15.35 -22.60 2.53
N LEU A 272 16.34 -23.35 3.04
CA LEU A 272 16.25 -24.25 4.22
C LEU A 272 15.30 -25.45 4.07
N PHE A 273 14.22 -25.33 3.29
CA PHE A 273 13.36 -26.44 2.91
C PHE A 273 13.89 -27.16 1.66
N ASP A 274 14.52 -26.42 0.74
CA ASP A 274 15.08 -26.93 -0.53
C ASP A 274 13.98 -27.54 -1.43
N ILE A 275 12.90 -26.78 -1.57
CA ILE A 275 11.68 -27.11 -2.31
C ILE A 275 11.22 -25.90 -3.13
N ASP A 276 10.53 -26.18 -4.23
CA ASP A 276 9.83 -25.16 -5.00
C ASP A 276 8.33 -25.27 -4.72
N VAL A 277 7.72 -24.20 -4.19
CA VAL A 277 6.28 -24.11 -3.95
C VAL A 277 5.62 -23.53 -5.20
N HIS A 278 4.60 -24.20 -5.71
CA HIS A 278 3.78 -23.67 -6.80
C HIS A 278 2.66 -22.79 -6.26
N LEU A 279 2.48 -21.62 -6.87
CA LEU A 279 1.39 -20.69 -6.60
C LEU A 279 0.63 -20.41 -7.90
N THR A 280 -0.69 -20.54 -7.89
CA THR A 280 -1.57 -20.18 -9.00
C THR A 280 -2.03 -18.73 -8.92
N ARG A 281 -2.44 -18.17 -10.07
CA ARG A 281 -3.09 -16.84 -10.10
C ARG A 281 -4.36 -16.84 -9.25
N SER A 282 -5.14 -17.91 -9.26
CA SER A 282 -6.37 -18.05 -8.46
C SER A 282 -6.12 -17.98 -6.96
N GLU A 283 -5.06 -18.61 -6.44
CA GLU A 283 -4.68 -18.52 -5.03
C GLU A 283 -4.19 -17.10 -4.70
N PHE A 284 -3.35 -16.50 -5.55
CA PHE A 284 -2.92 -15.11 -5.38
C PHE A 284 -4.09 -14.10 -5.41
N GLU A 285 -5.06 -14.29 -6.30
CA GLU A 285 -6.28 -13.46 -6.40
C GLU A 285 -7.24 -13.66 -5.21
N GLN A 286 -7.17 -14.80 -4.51
CA GLN A 286 -7.84 -14.99 -3.21
C GLN A 286 -7.08 -14.28 -2.09
N LEU A 287 -5.75 -14.47 -1.99
CA LEU A 287 -4.89 -13.89 -0.95
C LEU A 287 -4.83 -12.35 -1.00
N SER A 288 -4.85 -11.78 -2.21
CA SER A 288 -4.84 -10.32 -2.43
C SER A 288 -6.22 -9.67 -2.35
N ARG A 289 -7.31 -10.45 -2.32
CA ARG A 289 -8.68 -9.94 -2.51
C ARG A 289 -9.04 -8.75 -1.63
N SER A 290 -8.87 -8.88 -0.32
CA SER A 290 -9.20 -7.82 0.66
C SER A 290 -8.39 -6.54 0.44
N TYR A 291 -7.13 -6.65 0.02
CA TYR A 291 -6.30 -5.51 -0.36
C TYR A 291 -6.86 -4.81 -1.60
N LEU A 292 -7.16 -5.57 -2.66
CA LEU A 292 -7.66 -5.01 -3.92
C LEU A 292 -9.06 -4.40 -3.77
N GLU A 293 -9.94 -5.00 -2.97
CA GLU A 293 -11.26 -4.46 -2.67
C GLU A 293 -11.17 -3.16 -1.85
N ARG A 294 -10.26 -3.06 -0.87
CA ARG A 294 -9.96 -1.79 -0.16
C ARG A 294 -9.54 -0.66 -1.10
N THR A 295 -8.66 -0.91 -2.08
CA THR A 295 -8.24 0.13 -3.04
C THR A 295 -9.38 0.60 -3.96
N VAL A 296 -10.28 -0.32 -4.30
CA VAL A 296 -11.45 -0.08 -5.15
C VAL A 296 -12.49 0.74 -4.41
N ASP A 297 -12.83 0.39 -3.17
CA ASP A 297 -13.79 1.15 -2.36
C ASP A 297 -13.24 2.52 -1.93
N LEU A 298 -11.92 2.65 -1.69
CA LEU A 298 -11.32 3.97 -1.46
C LEU A 298 -11.44 4.88 -2.70
N THR A 299 -11.33 4.30 -3.90
CA THR A 299 -11.55 5.04 -5.16
C THR A 299 -13.01 5.47 -5.32
N VAL A 300 -13.98 4.63 -4.93
CA VAL A 300 -15.40 5.01 -4.86
C VAL A 300 -15.65 6.12 -3.84
N GLY A 301 -15.07 6.02 -2.64
CA GLY A 301 -15.16 7.05 -1.60
C GLY A 301 -14.53 8.39 -2.03
N THR A 302 -13.42 8.35 -2.76
CA THR A 302 -12.74 9.55 -3.27
C THR A 302 -13.58 10.24 -4.36
N LEU A 303 -14.26 9.47 -5.23
CA LEU A 303 -15.25 10.00 -6.17
C LEU A 303 -16.45 10.66 -5.48
N GLN A 304 -16.97 10.03 -4.42
CA GLN A 304 -18.03 10.61 -3.59
C GLN A 304 -17.59 11.91 -2.93
N ARG A 305 -16.39 11.96 -2.33
CA ARG A 305 -15.81 13.19 -1.74
C ARG A 305 -15.55 14.29 -2.78
N ALA A 306 -15.23 13.93 -4.02
CA ALA A 306 -15.11 14.89 -5.13
C ALA A 306 -16.46 15.39 -5.68
N GLY A 307 -17.59 14.78 -5.28
CA GLY A 307 -18.91 15.06 -5.86
C GLY A 307 -19.08 14.58 -7.31
N VAL A 308 -18.23 13.65 -7.77
CA VAL A 308 -18.19 13.19 -9.17
C VAL A 308 -18.85 11.82 -9.28
N ARG A 309 -19.91 11.70 -10.07
CA ARG A 309 -20.53 10.40 -10.39
C ARG A 309 -19.71 9.64 -11.45
N PRO A 310 -19.78 8.30 -11.50
CA PRO A 310 -19.08 7.50 -12.52
C PRO A 310 -19.38 7.92 -13.97
N ASP A 311 -20.60 8.32 -14.30
CA ASP A 311 -20.99 8.77 -15.65
C ASP A 311 -20.36 10.11 -16.08
N GLN A 312 -19.70 10.83 -15.15
CA GLN A 312 -19.04 12.11 -15.39
C GLN A 312 -17.51 11.99 -15.56
N ILE A 313 -16.98 10.76 -15.58
CA ILE A 313 -15.55 10.45 -15.65
C ILE A 313 -15.15 10.22 -17.11
N GLY A 314 -14.27 11.09 -17.63
CA GLY A 314 -13.70 10.97 -18.98
C GLY A 314 -12.56 9.95 -19.10
N GLY A 315 -12.04 9.47 -17.97
CA GLY A 315 -11.08 8.36 -17.94
C GLY A 315 -10.82 7.87 -16.51
N LEU A 316 -10.55 6.58 -16.40
CA LEU A 316 -9.93 5.94 -15.23
C LEU A 316 -8.58 5.41 -15.70
N PHE A 317 -7.49 5.91 -15.14
CA PHE A 317 -6.13 5.63 -15.59
C PHE A 317 -5.33 4.92 -14.50
N LEU A 318 -4.78 3.76 -14.83
CA LEU A 318 -4.06 2.90 -13.91
C LEU A 318 -2.54 3.12 -14.02
N VAL A 319 -1.92 3.39 -12.88
CA VAL A 319 -0.50 3.77 -12.72
C VAL A 319 0.13 2.88 -11.64
N GLY A 320 1.45 2.84 -11.58
CA GLY A 320 2.20 1.98 -10.66
C GLY A 320 2.27 0.52 -11.12
N GLY A 321 3.33 -0.18 -10.69
CA GLY A 321 3.63 -1.55 -11.16
C GLY A 321 2.57 -2.59 -10.78
N SER A 322 1.93 -2.45 -9.61
CA SER A 322 0.95 -3.40 -9.07
C SER A 322 -0.42 -3.28 -9.77
N SER A 323 -0.70 -2.17 -10.48
CA SER A 323 -1.87 -2.05 -11.36
C SER A 323 -1.91 -3.04 -12.52
N ARG A 324 -0.82 -3.77 -12.80
CA ARG A 324 -0.82 -4.88 -13.77
C ARG A 324 -1.53 -6.15 -13.29
N ILE A 325 -1.85 -6.27 -12.00
CA ILE A 325 -2.58 -7.43 -11.46
C ILE A 325 -3.96 -7.49 -12.14
N PRO A 326 -4.30 -8.53 -12.91
CA PRO A 326 -5.51 -8.51 -13.77
C PRO A 326 -6.81 -8.23 -13.00
N MET A 327 -6.92 -8.76 -11.79
CA MET A 327 -8.06 -8.56 -10.89
C MET A 327 -8.30 -7.10 -10.51
N VAL A 328 -7.29 -6.22 -10.49
CA VAL A 328 -7.47 -4.77 -10.26
C VAL A 328 -8.38 -4.16 -11.33
N SER A 329 -8.10 -4.45 -12.60
CA SER A 329 -8.91 -3.95 -13.72
C SER A 329 -10.32 -4.55 -13.71
N THR A 330 -10.45 -5.83 -13.36
CA THR A 330 -11.74 -6.51 -13.22
C THR A 330 -12.62 -5.89 -12.14
N LEU A 331 -12.10 -5.71 -10.93
CA LEU A 331 -12.86 -5.15 -9.80
C LEU A 331 -13.25 -3.69 -10.06
N LEU A 332 -12.34 -2.86 -10.57
CA LEU A 332 -12.65 -1.47 -10.92
C LEU A 332 -13.75 -1.39 -11.99
N HIS A 333 -13.68 -2.24 -13.01
CA HIS A 333 -14.72 -2.28 -14.05
C HIS A 333 -16.07 -2.73 -13.50
N GLN A 334 -16.11 -3.77 -12.68
CA GLN A 334 -17.33 -4.25 -12.01
C GLN A 334 -17.93 -3.21 -11.06
N ARG A 335 -17.10 -2.47 -10.31
CA ARG A 335 -17.54 -1.50 -9.30
C ARG A 335 -18.02 -0.17 -9.88
N LEU A 336 -17.39 0.29 -10.97
CA LEU A 336 -17.61 1.63 -11.53
C LEU A 336 -18.31 1.63 -12.89
N GLY A 337 -18.39 0.50 -13.59
CA GLY A 337 -18.91 0.39 -14.97
C GLY A 337 -18.00 0.98 -16.06
N ILE A 338 -16.84 1.54 -15.67
CA ILE A 338 -15.89 2.22 -16.56
C ILE A 338 -14.78 1.25 -16.94
N ALA A 339 -14.36 1.22 -18.21
CA ALA A 339 -13.20 0.45 -18.63
C ALA A 339 -11.90 1.16 -18.17
N PRO A 340 -11.06 0.56 -17.32
CA PRO A 340 -9.79 1.16 -16.93
C PRO A 340 -8.82 1.24 -18.11
N THR A 341 -8.10 2.36 -18.22
CA THR A 341 -6.96 2.47 -19.13
C THR A 341 -5.70 2.04 -18.38
N LEU A 342 -5.15 0.89 -18.75
CA LEU A 342 -3.81 0.44 -18.35
C LEU A 342 -2.89 0.51 -19.59
N ILE A 343 -1.62 0.85 -19.39
CA ILE A 343 -0.57 0.72 -20.42
C ILE A 343 0.41 -0.40 -20.06
N GLU A 344 1.28 -0.78 -20.99
CA GLU A 344 2.25 -1.87 -20.78
C GLU A 344 3.31 -1.55 -19.70
N GLN A 345 3.70 -0.26 -19.58
CA GLN A 345 4.74 0.21 -18.67
C GLN A 345 4.23 1.39 -17.79
N PRO A 346 3.28 1.15 -16.87
CA PRO A 346 2.69 2.17 -16.00
C PRO A 346 3.72 2.92 -15.13
N GLU A 347 4.91 2.38 -14.90
CA GLU A 347 6.00 3.04 -14.18
C GLU A 347 6.62 4.21 -14.96
N LEU A 348 6.56 4.21 -16.30
CA LEU A 348 7.08 5.33 -17.10
C LEU A 348 6.15 6.56 -17.09
N VAL A 349 4.89 6.36 -16.71
CA VAL A 349 3.82 7.37 -16.77
C VAL A 349 4.17 8.62 -15.95
N VAL A 350 4.60 8.42 -14.71
CA VAL A 350 4.88 9.51 -13.77
C VAL A 350 6.13 10.27 -14.20
N ALA A 351 7.24 9.57 -14.48
CA ALA A 351 8.47 10.19 -14.93
C ALA A 351 8.28 11.00 -16.24
N LEU A 352 7.72 10.39 -17.29
CA LEU A 352 7.45 11.08 -18.57
C LEU A 352 6.38 12.17 -18.44
N GLY A 353 5.39 11.98 -17.57
CA GLY A 353 4.37 12.97 -17.27
C GLY A 353 4.90 14.20 -16.53
N SER A 354 5.90 14.02 -15.67
CA SER A 354 6.43 15.08 -14.79
C SER A 354 7.05 16.23 -15.59
N VAL A 355 7.90 15.92 -16.58
CA VAL A 355 8.52 16.94 -17.46
C VAL A 355 7.48 17.68 -18.31
N LEU A 356 6.37 17.02 -18.68
CA LEU A 356 5.26 17.64 -19.41
C LEU A 356 4.41 18.54 -18.50
N ALA A 357 4.17 18.13 -17.25
CA ALA A 357 3.46 18.91 -16.26
C ALA A 357 4.24 20.15 -15.77
N ALA A 358 5.57 20.10 -15.80
CA ALA A 358 6.46 21.20 -15.42
C ALA A 358 6.77 22.19 -16.56
N MET A 359 6.32 21.94 -17.79
CA MET A 359 6.47 22.92 -18.88
C MET A 359 5.61 24.16 -18.62
N PRO A 360 6.15 25.39 -18.76
CA PRO A 360 5.33 26.59 -18.72
C PRO A 360 4.31 26.56 -19.87
N PRO A 361 3.10 27.11 -19.69
CA PRO A 361 2.08 27.12 -20.73
C PRO A 361 2.62 27.81 -21.98
N ARG A 362 2.69 27.08 -23.10
CA ARG A 362 3.15 27.61 -24.38
C ARG A 362 2.21 28.78 -24.76
N PRO A 363 2.74 29.98 -25.09
CA PRO A 363 1.89 31.06 -25.53
C PRO A 363 1.05 30.60 -26.74
N PRO A 364 -0.23 30.99 -26.83
CA PRO A 364 -1.06 30.62 -27.96
C PRO A 364 -0.36 31.06 -29.25
N PHE A 365 -0.31 30.17 -30.24
CA PHE A 365 0.24 30.54 -31.54
C PHE A 365 -0.51 31.78 -32.05
N PRO A 366 0.19 32.87 -32.44
CA PRO A 366 -0.48 33.94 -33.16
C PRO A 366 -1.13 33.32 -34.41
N PRO A 367 -2.37 33.71 -34.77
CA PRO A 367 -3.02 33.16 -35.95
C PRO A 367 -2.10 33.36 -37.15
N GLY A 368 -1.75 32.26 -37.83
CA GLY A 368 -0.88 32.31 -38.99
C GLY A 368 -1.44 33.28 -40.04
N PRO A 369 -0.59 33.97 -40.81
CA PRO A 369 -1.07 34.84 -41.87
C PRO A 369 -2.01 34.04 -42.77
N PRO A 370 -3.21 34.57 -43.12
CA PRO A 370 -4.23 33.80 -43.81
C PRO A 370 -3.66 33.24 -45.11
N GLY A 371 -3.64 31.91 -45.21
CA GLY A 371 -3.18 31.22 -46.41
C GLY A 371 -3.99 31.67 -47.63
N PRO A 372 -3.38 31.71 -48.83
CA PRO A 372 -4.08 32.14 -50.04
C PRO A 372 -5.33 31.29 -50.24
N MET A 373 -6.49 31.94 -50.32
CA MET A 373 -7.77 31.24 -50.47
C MET A 373 -7.76 30.42 -51.76
N PRO A 374 -8.23 29.16 -51.75
CA PRO A 374 -8.45 28.41 -52.98
C PRO A 374 -9.47 29.15 -53.85
N PRO A 375 -9.31 29.15 -55.20
CA PRO A 375 -10.18 29.91 -56.09
C PRO A 375 -11.63 29.41 -55.97
N ARG A 376 -12.55 30.34 -55.71
CA ARG A 376 -13.99 30.05 -55.58
C ARG A 376 -14.56 29.61 -56.93
N PRO A 377 -15.30 28.49 -57.02
CA PRO A 377 -15.99 28.13 -58.26
C PRO A 377 -17.07 29.17 -58.61
N PRO A 378 -17.35 29.41 -59.91
CA PRO A 378 -18.35 30.38 -60.33
C PRO A 378 -19.74 29.98 -59.84
N GLY A 379 -20.42 30.91 -59.16
CA GLY A 379 -21.72 30.66 -58.55
C GLY A 379 -22.89 30.96 -59.49
N PHE A 380 -23.97 30.18 -59.36
CA PHE A 380 -25.29 30.57 -59.87
C PHE A 380 -25.91 31.67 -58.99
N GLY A 381 -26.72 32.54 -59.59
CA GLY A 381 -27.20 33.78 -58.97
C GLY A 381 -28.24 33.57 -57.86
N ALA A 382 -28.37 34.59 -57.00
CA ALA A 382 -29.37 34.64 -55.93
C ALA A 382 -30.58 35.51 -56.31
N PRO A 383 -31.80 35.20 -55.81
CA PRO A 383 -32.91 36.15 -55.77
C PRO A 383 -32.76 37.15 -54.61
N MET A 384 -33.30 38.36 -54.78
CA MET A 384 -33.32 39.40 -53.73
C MET A 384 -34.48 39.22 -52.74
N ALA A 385 -34.34 39.82 -51.55
CA ALA A 385 -35.41 39.94 -50.56
C ALA A 385 -36.32 41.16 -50.82
N ALA A 386 -37.53 41.13 -50.24
CA ALA A 386 -38.50 42.23 -50.24
C ALA A 386 -39.00 42.51 -48.79
N PRO A 387 -39.52 43.72 -48.48
CA PRO A 387 -39.62 44.23 -47.10
C PRO A 387 -40.94 43.90 -46.38
N VAL A 388 -41.00 44.26 -45.08
CA VAL A 388 -42.02 43.80 -44.12
C VAL A 388 -43.27 44.69 -44.08
N SER A 389 -44.44 44.07 -44.28
CA SER A 389 -45.78 44.48 -43.82
C SER A 389 -46.77 43.31 -44.03
N GLY A 390 -47.89 43.20 -43.30
CA GLY A 390 -48.36 43.98 -42.15
C GLY A 390 -49.86 43.75 -41.88
N VAL A 391 -50.32 44.01 -40.64
CA VAL A 391 -51.73 43.90 -40.18
C VAL A 391 -52.28 42.45 -40.07
N GLY A 392 -53.03 42.16 -39.00
CA GLY A 392 -53.87 40.95 -38.83
C GLY A 392 -55.35 41.36 -38.67
N PRO A 393 -56.22 40.63 -37.94
CA PRO A 393 -56.07 39.33 -37.27
C PRO A 393 -57.18 38.32 -37.65
N GLN A 394 -57.16 37.08 -37.11
CA GLN A 394 -58.31 36.40 -36.42
C GLN A 394 -58.05 34.90 -36.13
N MET A 395 -58.66 34.43 -35.03
CA MET A 395 -58.94 33.04 -34.62
C MET A 395 -60.48 32.82 -34.79
N PRO A 396 -61.15 31.63 -34.66
CA PRO A 396 -60.80 30.55 -33.70
C PRO A 396 -61.31 29.07 -33.95
N VAL A 397 -61.02 28.18 -32.98
CA VAL A 397 -61.82 27.01 -32.47
C VAL A 397 -62.09 25.72 -33.32
N SER A 398 -61.68 24.56 -32.75
CA SER A 398 -62.17 23.16 -32.92
C SER A 398 -62.14 22.46 -34.30
N GLY A 399 -62.14 21.12 -34.42
CA GLY A 399 -61.99 20.03 -33.42
C GLY A 399 -62.57 18.66 -33.89
N ILE A 400 -62.15 17.55 -33.25
CA ILE A 400 -62.70 16.16 -33.33
C ILE A 400 -62.43 15.36 -34.64
N GLY A 401 -61.99 14.09 -34.53
CA GLY A 401 -61.97 13.12 -35.65
C GLY A 401 -61.09 11.86 -35.41
N GLY A 402 -61.62 10.66 -35.69
CA GLY A 402 -61.04 9.35 -35.34
C GLY A 402 -60.53 8.47 -36.51
N PRO A 403 -60.24 7.16 -36.26
CA PRO A 403 -59.08 6.48 -36.89
C PRO A 403 -59.39 5.25 -37.78
N VAL A 404 -58.41 4.79 -38.59
CA VAL A 404 -58.46 3.46 -39.26
C VAL A 404 -57.08 2.78 -39.51
N SER A 405 -56.96 1.54 -39.01
CA SER A 405 -56.31 0.32 -39.55
C SER A 405 -55.03 0.32 -40.44
N GLY A 406 -54.08 -0.56 -40.07
CA GLY A 406 -53.70 -1.71 -40.94
C GLY A 406 -52.27 -1.78 -41.54
N PRO A 407 -51.46 -2.81 -41.22
CA PRO A 407 -50.19 -3.12 -41.90
C PRO A 407 -50.28 -4.34 -42.87
N PRO A 408 -49.41 -4.43 -43.91
CA PRO A 408 -49.20 -5.64 -44.71
C PRO A 408 -48.00 -6.48 -44.21
N ALA A 409 -47.92 -7.75 -44.63
CA ALA A 409 -46.86 -8.69 -44.22
C ALA A 409 -46.35 -9.61 -45.36
N SER A 410 -45.10 -10.04 -45.20
CA SER A 410 -44.49 -11.32 -45.63
C SER A 410 -44.73 -11.90 -47.05
N MET A 411 -43.62 -12.22 -47.73
CA MET A 411 -43.47 -13.45 -48.54
C MET A 411 -42.08 -14.08 -48.29
N SER A 412 -41.83 -15.30 -48.78
CA SER A 412 -40.67 -16.13 -48.43
C SER A 412 -40.26 -17.09 -49.57
N ALA A 413 -39.26 -17.94 -49.30
CA ALA A 413 -38.96 -19.25 -49.93
C ALA A 413 -37.60 -19.33 -50.74
N PRO A 414 -37.03 -20.53 -51.00
CA PRO A 414 -35.84 -20.98 -50.22
C PRO A 414 -34.79 -21.84 -51.01
N ILE A 415 -34.00 -22.66 -50.28
CA ILE A 415 -33.12 -23.78 -50.72
C ILE A 415 -31.71 -23.33 -51.19
N GLY A 416 -30.59 -23.96 -50.80
CA GLY A 416 -30.36 -25.13 -49.91
C GLY A 416 -28.85 -25.26 -49.55
N GLY A 417 -28.42 -26.34 -48.87
CA GLY A 417 -27.01 -26.47 -48.42
C GLY A 417 -26.54 -27.89 -48.04
N ALA A 418 -25.28 -28.01 -47.60
CA ALA A 418 -24.63 -29.24 -47.13
C ALA A 418 -23.46 -28.96 -46.14
N SER A 419 -22.99 -29.99 -45.41
CA SER A 419 -21.91 -29.98 -44.41
C SER A 419 -21.41 -31.44 -44.18
N PRO A 420 -20.49 -31.78 -43.24
CA PRO A 420 -19.38 -31.06 -42.57
C PRO A 420 -18.02 -31.79 -42.78
N VAL A 421 -16.97 -31.56 -41.95
CA VAL A 421 -15.92 -32.54 -41.46
C VAL A 421 -14.76 -31.83 -40.71
N SER A 422 -14.01 -32.54 -39.86
CA SER A 422 -12.75 -32.11 -39.18
C SER A 422 -11.97 -33.36 -38.66
N PRO A 423 -10.70 -33.26 -38.17
CA PRO A 423 -9.66 -32.23 -38.33
C PRO A 423 -8.49 -32.72 -39.25
N PRO A 424 -7.40 -33.45 -38.87
CA PRO A 424 -6.39 -33.33 -37.78
C PRO A 424 -4.88 -33.40 -38.22
N VAL A 425 -3.95 -33.33 -37.24
CA VAL A 425 -2.50 -33.70 -37.25
C VAL A 425 -1.47 -32.72 -37.91
N GLY A 426 -0.32 -32.54 -37.22
CA GLY A 426 1.00 -32.12 -37.74
C GLY A 426 2.09 -33.08 -37.21
N PRO A 427 3.42 -32.92 -37.45
CA PRO A 427 4.15 -31.67 -37.72
C PRO A 427 5.21 -31.74 -38.87
N SER A 428 6.00 -30.67 -39.08
CA SER A 428 7.49 -30.67 -39.29
C SER A 428 8.04 -29.54 -40.19
N SER A 429 9.24 -29.04 -39.84
CA SER A 429 10.30 -28.44 -40.69
C SER A 429 10.03 -27.20 -41.59
N ALA A 430 10.82 -26.14 -41.36
CA ALA A 430 11.05 -25.02 -42.29
C ALA A 430 12.28 -25.28 -43.20
N PRO A 431 12.43 -24.55 -44.33
CA PRO A 431 13.53 -23.55 -44.45
C PRO A 431 13.12 -22.33 -45.33
N PRO A 432 14.04 -21.54 -45.94
CA PRO A 432 14.77 -20.43 -45.32
C PRO A 432 14.48 -19.06 -45.98
N VAL A 433 15.02 -17.97 -45.38
CA VAL A 433 14.80 -16.57 -45.81
C VAL A 433 15.91 -16.08 -46.76
N SER A 434 15.58 -15.24 -47.75
CA SER A 434 16.50 -14.68 -48.76
C SER A 434 17.16 -13.36 -48.33
N ALA A 435 18.36 -13.07 -48.87
CA ALA A 435 19.13 -11.84 -48.61
C ALA A 435 19.20 -10.90 -49.83
N PRO A 436 19.37 -9.57 -49.64
CA PRO A 436 19.55 -8.59 -50.72
C PRO A 436 21.02 -8.47 -51.19
N PRO A 437 21.29 -7.92 -52.40
CA PRO A 437 22.61 -8.00 -53.02
C PRO A 437 23.47 -6.72 -53.05
N GLY A 438 24.80 -6.90 -53.02
CA GLY A 438 25.72 -6.28 -53.98
C GLY A 438 26.40 -4.95 -53.65
N VAL A 439 27.72 -4.98 -53.44
CA VAL A 439 28.65 -3.85 -53.60
C VAL A 439 29.94 -4.34 -54.32
N PRO A 440 30.44 -3.67 -55.38
CA PRO A 440 31.66 -4.06 -56.09
C PRO A 440 32.96 -3.51 -55.43
N PRO A 441 34.17 -3.97 -55.83
CA PRO A 441 35.33 -4.01 -54.93
C PRO A 441 36.64 -3.32 -55.42
N VAL A 442 37.76 -3.69 -54.78
CA VAL A 442 39.18 -3.74 -55.24
C VAL A 442 40.18 -2.62 -54.79
N SER A 443 41.15 -3.04 -53.96
CA SER A 443 42.57 -2.60 -53.80
C SER A 443 43.02 -1.14 -53.59
N GLY A 444 44.00 -0.96 -52.69
CA GLY A 444 44.93 0.19 -52.68
C GLY A 444 46.01 0.09 -51.58
N GLY A 445 47.29 0.25 -51.93
CA GLY A 445 48.44 0.27 -51.00
C GLY A 445 48.91 1.69 -50.60
N PRO A 446 49.92 1.83 -49.71
CA PRO A 446 50.17 3.08 -48.97
C PRO A 446 51.33 3.97 -49.49
N ALA A 447 51.25 5.30 -49.27
CA ALA A 447 52.41 6.21 -49.23
C ALA A 447 52.16 7.62 -48.62
N ALA A 448 53.07 8.05 -47.73
CA ALA A 448 53.65 9.41 -47.55
C ALA A 448 52.84 10.67 -47.15
N PHE A 449 53.56 11.63 -46.56
CA PHE A 449 53.14 12.98 -46.07
C PHE A 449 53.27 14.07 -47.16
N PRO A 450 52.78 15.31 -46.91
CA PRO A 450 53.71 16.37 -46.40
C PRO A 450 53.13 17.31 -45.32
N THR A 451 54.01 18.12 -44.70
CA THR A 451 53.71 19.31 -43.85
C THR A 451 54.46 20.54 -44.41
N PRO A 452 54.04 21.81 -44.17
CA PRO A 452 54.34 22.58 -42.93
C PRO A 452 53.15 23.51 -42.50
N ALA A 453 53.20 24.47 -41.55
CA ALA A 453 54.30 25.20 -40.89
C ALA A 453 53.99 25.72 -39.45
N THR A 454 55.01 26.35 -38.85
CA THR A 454 55.26 26.91 -37.48
C THR A 454 54.27 27.99 -36.96
N ALA A 455 54.28 28.44 -35.67
CA ALA A 455 55.34 28.51 -34.63
C ALA A 455 54.79 28.33 -33.18
N ALA A 456 55.49 27.66 -32.24
CA ALA A 456 56.44 28.17 -31.20
C ALA A 456 55.85 29.17 -30.18
N PHE A 457 56.01 29.05 -28.85
CA PHE A 457 56.88 28.25 -27.95
C PHE A 457 56.04 27.48 -26.89
N GLY A 458 56.51 26.67 -25.91
CA GLY A 458 57.85 26.25 -25.43
C GLY A 458 58.22 26.84 -24.03
N ALA A 459 58.83 26.13 -23.06
CA ALA A 459 59.21 24.71 -22.95
C ALA A 459 59.68 24.32 -21.51
N ALA A 460 59.42 23.09 -21.04
CA ALA A 460 60.13 22.35 -19.97
C ALA A 460 59.65 20.88 -19.93
N GLY A 461 60.50 19.89 -19.62
CA GLY A 461 60.10 18.46 -19.69
C GLY A 461 60.97 17.47 -18.88
N PRO A 462 60.62 16.15 -18.89
CA PRO A 462 61.22 15.13 -18.02
C PRO A 462 62.21 14.16 -18.74
N PRO A 463 63.04 13.43 -17.98
CA PRO A 463 63.75 12.20 -18.40
C PRO A 463 63.10 10.92 -17.82
N SER A 464 63.35 9.68 -18.27
CA SER A 464 63.90 9.16 -19.55
C SER A 464 63.63 7.63 -19.65
N THR A 465 63.87 7.02 -20.82
CA THR A 465 63.40 5.67 -21.22
C THR A 465 64.36 4.48 -20.97
N ALA A 466 63.82 3.27 -20.70
CA ALA A 466 64.24 1.93 -21.22
C ALA A 466 63.55 0.77 -20.46
N ALA A 467 63.46 -0.50 -20.90
CA ALA A 467 63.25 -1.10 -22.24
C ALA A 467 62.88 -2.61 -22.09
N PHE A 468 62.09 -3.16 -23.02
CA PHE A 468 61.72 -4.58 -23.31
C PHE A 468 62.15 -5.75 -22.39
N GLY A 469 61.18 -6.62 -22.04
CA GLY A 469 61.40 -7.99 -21.52
C GLY A 469 60.09 -8.77 -21.28
N ALA A 470 60.07 -10.10 -21.42
CA ALA A 470 58.89 -10.97 -21.30
C ALA A 470 59.03 -12.03 -20.17
N PRO A 471 57.94 -12.68 -19.67
CA PRO A 471 57.88 -13.31 -18.33
C PRO A 471 58.30 -14.80 -18.32
N PRO A 472 58.66 -15.39 -17.14
CA PRO A 472 57.69 -16.11 -16.28
C PRO A 472 58.09 -16.11 -14.77
N PRO A 473 57.65 -17.04 -13.87
CA PRO A 473 56.33 -17.62 -13.59
C PRO A 473 55.85 -17.32 -12.13
N ALA A 474 54.76 -17.94 -11.68
CA ALA A 474 54.20 -17.79 -10.31
C ALA A 474 54.89 -18.67 -9.23
N PHE A 475 54.75 -18.29 -7.95
CA PHE A 475 55.17 -19.04 -6.76
C PHE A 475 54.10 -19.02 -5.64
N GLY A 476 54.18 -19.98 -4.72
CA GLY A 476 53.16 -20.26 -3.69
C GLY A 476 53.32 -19.52 -2.34
N PRO A 477 52.52 -19.90 -1.32
CA PRO A 477 52.41 -19.16 -0.05
C PRO A 477 53.56 -19.41 0.94
N PRO A 478 53.89 -18.43 1.80
CA PRO A 478 54.94 -18.57 2.82
C PRO A 478 54.44 -19.27 4.11
N GLY A 479 55.38 -19.89 4.84
CA GLY A 479 55.14 -20.58 6.12
C GLY A 479 55.28 -19.69 7.37
N ALA A 480 55.01 -20.27 8.54
CA ALA A 480 54.95 -19.58 9.83
C ALA A 480 56.29 -19.52 10.61
N PRO A 481 56.47 -18.52 11.50
CA PRO A 481 57.49 -18.51 12.56
C PRO A 481 56.96 -19.15 13.88
N SER A 482 57.84 -19.37 14.86
CA SER A 482 57.55 -20.19 16.04
C SER A 482 57.94 -19.58 17.41
N VAL A 483 57.04 -19.76 18.39
CA VAL A 483 57.23 -19.89 19.87
C VAL A 483 57.82 -18.72 20.68
N GLY A 484 57.17 -18.42 21.84
CA GLY A 484 57.69 -17.48 22.85
C GLY A 484 56.97 -17.47 24.22
N GLY A 485 57.13 -18.52 25.04
CA GLY A 485 56.86 -18.55 26.51
C GLY A 485 55.40 -18.64 27.00
N PRO A 486 55.14 -18.67 28.34
CA PRO A 486 56.06 -18.96 29.46
C PRO A 486 55.49 -20.15 30.34
N PRO A 487 55.56 -20.27 31.70
CA PRO A 487 55.68 -21.58 32.38
C PRO A 487 54.45 -22.05 33.20
N SER A 488 54.60 -23.16 33.95
CA SER A 488 53.54 -24.02 34.49
C SER A 488 53.21 -23.89 36.00
N THR A 489 52.01 -24.37 36.38
CA THR A 489 51.66 -25.10 37.63
C THR A 489 50.22 -25.63 37.46
N ALA A 490 49.97 -26.96 37.41
CA ALA A 490 49.77 -27.91 38.53
C ALA A 490 48.39 -27.76 39.23
N ALA A 491 47.61 -28.81 39.55
CA ALA A 491 47.68 -30.26 39.24
C ALA A 491 46.35 -30.98 39.62
N PHE A 492 46.26 -32.30 39.37
CA PHE A 492 45.17 -33.26 39.71
C PHE A 492 43.84 -33.15 38.92
N GLY A 493 43.21 -34.24 38.45
CA GLY A 493 43.68 -35.64 38.40
C GLY A 493 42.63 -36.60 37.82
N ALA A 494 43.08 -37.64 37.09
CA ALA A 494 42.28 -38.76 36.58
C ALA A 494 42.98 -40.10 36.89
N PRO A 495 42.27 -41.24 36.88
CA PRO A 495 42.39 -42.17 35.73
C PRO A 495 41.06 -42.90 35.37
N GLY A 496 40.93 -43.66 34.28
CA GLY A 496 41.90 -44.03 33.24
C GLY A 496 41.26 -44.73 32.01
N ALA A 497 42.07 -45.13 31.03
CA ALA A 497 41.68 -45.75 29.74
C ALA A 497 42.00 -47.29 29.73
N PRO A 498 42.04 -48.10 28.61
CA PRO A 498 42.55 -47.79 27.25
C PRO A 498 41.82 -48.38 25.99
N MET A 499 41.92 -47.66 24.84
CA MET A 499 42.49 -48.00 23.51
C MET A 499 42.76 -49.48 23.04
N PRO A 500 43.06 -49.80 21.73
CA PRO A 500 43.11 -48.99 20.47
C PRO A 500 42.43 -49.67 19.20
N PRO A 501 42.98 -49.77 17.94
CA PRO A 501 42.59 -48.90 16.79
C PRO A 501 42.23 -49.64 15.42
N PRO A 502 42.49 -49.18 14.15
CA PRO A 502 41.42 -48.97 13.15
C PRO A 502 41.63 -49.55 11.71
N GLY A 503 40.74 -49.26 10.73
CA GLY A 503 40.93 -49.67 9.30
C GLY A 503 40.04 -49.06 8.17
N VAL A 504 40.60 -48.10 7.42
CA VAL A 504 40.72 -47.98 5.93
C VAL A 504 39.57 -48.41 4.95
N VAL A 505 38.99 -47.41 4.24
CA VAL A 505 38.66 -47.26 2.77
C VAL A 505 38.05 -48.45 1.96
N THR A 506 36.89 -48.31 1.27
CA THR A 506 36.78 -48.14 -0.23
C THR A 506 35.33 -48.03 -0.79
N ALA A 507 35.19 -47.28 -1.90
CA ALA A 507 34.40 -47.48 -3.16
C ALA A 507 32.86 -47.78 -3.23
N ARG A 508 32.23 -47.21 -4.29
CA ARG A 508 31.02 -47.68 -5.04
C ARG A 508 31.41 -48.89 -5.95
N PRO A 509 30.51 -49.77 -6.48
CA PRO A 509 29.24 -49.38 -7.15
C PRO A 509 28.05 -50.40 -7.17
N THR A 510 26.92 -49.93 -7.73
CA THR A 510 25.85 -50.63 -8.53
C THR A 510 25.23 -52.01 -8.20
N THR A 511 23.90 -52.04 -8.37
CA THR A 511 23.00 -53.12 -8.90
C THR A 511 22.56 -54.32 -8.04
N GLY A 512 21.24 -54.61 -8.13
CA GLY A 512 20.54 -55.82 -7.62
C GLY A 512 19.79 -55.58 -6.29
N GLY A 513 18.52 -55.99 -6.11
CA GLY A 513 17.55 -56.57 -7.04
C GLY A 513 16.30 -57.12 -6.33
N SER A 514 15.13 -57.10 -6.99
CA SER A 514 13.78 -57.49 -6.49
C SER A 514 13.17 -56.60 -5.38
N GLY A 515 11.86 -56.42 -5.27
CA GLY A 515 10.78 -56.76 -6.22
C GLY A 515 9.38 -56.75 -5.55
N GLY A 516 8.45 -55.87 -5.96
CA GLY A 516 7.21 -55.67 -5.18
C GLY A 516 6.07 -54.83 -5.78
N LYS A 517 5.63 -55.13 -7.02
CA LYS A 517 4.31 -54.80 -7.63
C LYS A 517 3.79 -53.33 -7.59
N LEU A 518 3.53 -52.78 -8.78
CA LEU A 518 2.79 -51.53 -9.03
C LEU A 518 1.63 -51.81 -10.03
N ALA A 519 0.65 -50.89 -10.14
CA ALA A 519 -0.63 -50.93 -10.89
C ALA A 519 -1.85 -51.37 -10.04
N LEU A 520 -3.08 -50.84 -10.22
CA LEU A 520 -3.62 -49.73 -11.05
C LEU A 520 -4.67 -48.97 -10.16
N VAL A 521 -5.24 -47.80 -10.46
CA VAL A 521 -6.21 -47.43 -11.51
C VAL A 521 -6.26 -45.89 -11.60
N LEU A 522 -6.50 -45.34 -12.79
CA LEU A 522 -6.78 -43.90 -13.00
C LEU A 522 -7.92 -43.77 -14.03
N GLY A 523 -9.07 -43.20 -13.65
CA GLY A 523 -10.18 -42.93 -14.57
C GLY A 523 -11.56 -42.82 -13.90
N VAL A 524 -12.50 -42.21 -14.63
CA VAL A 524 -13.94 -42.04 -14.31
C VAL A 524 -14.28 -41.14 -13.11
N VAL A 525 -14.41 -39.82 -13.35
CA VAL A 525 -15.69 -39.08 -13.18
C VAL A 525 -15.77 -37.95 -14.22
N VAL A 526 -16.22 -38.28 -15.44
CA VAL A 526 -16.85 -37.34 -16.40
C VAL A 526 -18.04 -38.10 -16.99
N VAL A 527 -19.14 -37.39 -17.30
CA VAL A 527 -20.50 -37.90 -17.61
C VAL A 527 -21.38 -38.10 -16.36
N LEU A 528 -21.98 -37.01 -15.87
CA LEU A 528 -23.26 -37.04 -15.13
C LEU A 528 -24.03 -35.69 -15.12
N VAL A 529 -23.88 -34.86 -16.17
CA VAL A 529 -24.58 -33.54 -16.30
C VAL A 529 -25.32 -33.41 -17.65
N LEU A 530 -25.56 -34.52 -18.35
CA LEU A 530 -26.25 -34.53 -19.67
C LEU A 530 -27.51 -35.41 -19.72
N LEU A 531 -28.07 -35.78 -18.56
CA LEU A 531 -29.35 -36.49 -18.45
C LEU A 531 -30.19 -35.99 -17.25
N LEU A 532 -30.75 -34.77 -17.36
CA LEU A 532 -32.08 -34.42 -16.80
C LEU A 532 -32.54 -33.04 -17.32
N GLY A 533 -32.87 -32.99 -18.61
CA GLY A 533 -33.41 -31.80 -19.29
C GLY A 533 -34.77 -32.06 -19.91
N ALA A 534 -35.79 -32.37 -19.10
CA ALA A 534 -37.19 -32.49 -19.56
C ALA A 534 -38.20 -32.37 -18.41
N GLY A 535 -39.23 -31.54 -18.59
CA GLY A 535 -40.34 -31.34 -17.64
C GLY A 535 -40.11 -30.21 -16.62
N GLY A 536 -41.07 -29.33 -16.36
CA GLY A 536 -42.39 -29.18 -17.02
C GLY A 536 -43.12 -27.92 -16.53
N VAL A 537 -43.87 -27.27 -17.43
CA VAL A 537 -44.62 -26.03 -17.13
C VAL A 537 -46.03 -26.34 -16.64
N ALA A 538 -46.40 -25.87 -15.45
CA ALA A 538 -47.81 -25.68 -15.07
C ALA A 538 -47.96 -24.59 -13.98
N ALA A 539 -48.92 -23.69 -14.18
CA ALA A 539 -49.19 -22.54 -13.32
C ALA A 539 -49.96 -22.90 -12.04
N TRP A 540 -49.97 -21.97 -11.08
CA TRP A 540 -51.24 -21.37 -10.67
C TRP A 540 -51.09 -19.87 -10.37
N ARG A 541 -52.22 -19.15 -10.28
CA ARG A 541 -52.29 -17.69 -10.08
C ARG A 541 -53.08 -17.36 -8.80
N ALA A 542 -52.90 -16.11 -8.35
CA ALA A 542 -53.95 -15.15 -7.96
C ALA A 542 -54.07 -14.75 -6.48
N VAL A 543 -54.31 -13.44 -6.29
CA VAL A 543 -55.14 -12.79 -5.25
C VAL A 543 -54.66 -12.89 -3.79
N SER A 544 -54.49 -11.81 -3.03
CA SER A 544 -54.49 -10.35 -3.29
C SER A 544 -53.57 -9.69 -2.23
N LYS A 545 -52.88 -8.57 -2.48
CA LYS A 545 -53.38 -7.19 -2.33
C LYS A 545 -54.28 -6.97 -1.11
N ASP A 546 -53.83 -6.14 -0.17
CA ASP A 546 -54.22 -4.73 -0.19
C ASP A 546 -53.22 -3.86 0.61
N ASP A 547 -53.25 -2.57 0.29
CA ASP A 547 -52.55 -1.45 0.91
C ASP A 547 -53.63 -0.35 1.06
N PRO A 548 -53.74 0.39 2.18
CA PRO A 548 -53.00 1.66 2.20
C PRO A 548 -52.62 2.22 3.60
N ASP A 549 -51.84 3.29 3.57
CA ASP A 549 -51.65 4.26 4.67
C ASP A 549 -52.96 4.71 5.35
N LYS A 550 -52.91 4.92 6.68
CA LYS A 550 -53.18 6.26 7.26
C LYS A 550 -52.79 6.46 8.73
N ALA A 551 -52.41 7.70 8.99
CA ALA A 551 -52.00 8.29 10.26
C ALA A 551 -52.98 8.11 11.45
N GLY A 552 -52.43 8.09 12.67
CA GLY A 552 -53.19 8.15 13.92
C GLY A 552 -52.31 8.33 15.17
N ASN A 553 -52.07 9.58 15.58
CA ASN A 553 -51.36 9.91 16.83
C ASN A 553 -52.37 10.21 17.95
N ASN A 554 -52.30 9.54 19.12
CA ASN A 554 -52.53 10.13 20.46
C ASN A 554 -52.59 9.12 21.64
N SER A 555 -51.69 9.30 22.59
CA SER A 555 -51.99 9.68 23.99
C SER A 555 -53.05 8.96 24.85
N ALA A 556 -52.54 8.09 25.76
CA ALA A 556 -52.69 8.17 27.23
C ALA A 556 -54.00 7.76 27.99
N ALA A 557 -53.77 7.41 29.28
CA ALA A 557 -54.70 7.04 30.37
C ALA A 557 -55.49 5.71 30.20
N GLY A 558 -55.78 4.92 31.25
CA GLY A 558 -55.35 4.90 32.67
C GLY A 558 -55.90 3.62 33.34
N ASN A 559 -55.11 2.81 34.06
CA ASN A 559 -54.72 2.90 35.49
C ASN A 559 -55.82 2.52 36.53
N ARG A 560 -55.42 1.78 37.58
CA ARG A 560 -56.21 1.18 38.71
C ARG A 560 -57.00 -0.08 38.33
N GLY A 561 -57.10 -1.13 39.15
CA GLY A 561 -56.50 -1.47 40.46
C GLY A 561 -56.66 -2.99 40.74
N ALA A 562 -56.35 -3.58 41.91
CA ALA A 562 -55.92 -3.04 43.21
C ALA A 562 -55.25 -4.14 44.10
N THR A 563 -54.64 -3.73 45.24
CA THR A 563 -54.47 -4.43 46.57
C THR A 563 -54.45 -5.98 46.61
N GLY A 564 -53.45 -6.67 47.18
CA GLY A 564 -52.96 -6.68 48.58
C GLY A 564 -52.77 -8.18 49.01
N ASP A 565 -52.04 -8.62 50.05
CA ASP A 565 -51.36 -7.95 51.17
C ASP A 565 -50.14 -8.76 51.72
N ASN A 566 -49.11 -8.02 52.14
CA ASN A 566 -48.24 -8.12 53.34
C ASN A 566 -47.63 -9.44 53.93
N ALA A 567 -46.44 -9.25 54.55
CA ALA A 567 -45.69 -10.11 55.51
C ALA A 567 -45.09 -11.46 55.02
N GLY A 568 -43.95 -11.96 55.55
CA GLY A 568 -43.09 -11.47 56.65
C GLY A 568 -41.64 -12.03 56.61
N ASN A 569 -40.80 -11.70 57.61
CA ASN A 569 -39.33 -11.80 57.56
C ASN A 569 -38.70 -12.83 58.53
N THR A 570 -37.83 -13.72 58.00
CA THR A 570 -36.62 -14.35 58.62
C THR A 570 -35.97 -15.28 57.57
N GLY A 571 -34.65 -15.53 57.47
CA GLY A 571 -33.46 -14.97 58.13
C GLY A 571 -32.27 -15.96 58.13
N GLY A 572 -31.05 -15.53 57.77
CA GLY A 572 -29.79 -16.24 58.09
C GLY A 572 -29.08 -17.05 56.98
N GLY A 573 -28.09 -16.42 56.33
CA GLY A 573 -26.74 -16.92 55.94
C GLY A 573 -26.48 -18.32 55.33
N GLY A 574 -25.66 -18.35 54.26
CA GLY A 574 -24.84 -19.54 53.92
C GLY A 574 -24.48 -19.75 52.44
N ALA A 575 -23.18 -19.72 52.11
CA ALA A 575 -22.51 -20.38 50.98
C ALA A 575 -23.21 -20.40 49.58
N THR A 576 -22.88 -19.43 48.72
CA THR A 576 -23.12 -19.53 47.27
C THR A 576 -22.08 -20.44 46.59
N GLY A 577 -22.46 -21.69 46.32
CA GLY A 577 -21.78 -22.54 45.33
C GLY A 577 -21.96 -22.02 43.89
N PRO A 578 -21.24 -22.59 42.90
CA PRO A 578 -21.14 -22.02 41.56
C PRO A 578 -22.44 -22.10 40.73
N ALA A 579 -22.52 -21.23 39.72
CA ALA A 579 -23.71 -21.02 38.90
C ALA A 579 -24.16 -22.25 38.09
N ASN A 580 -25.48 -22.35 37.89
CA ASN A 580 -26.17 -23.48 37.26
C ASN A 580 -25.95 -23.53 35.74
N THR A 581 -25.10 -24.44 35.25
CA THR A 581 -24.85 -24.69 33.83
C THR A 581 -25.98 -25.50 33.17
N LYS A 582 -27.13 -24.86 32.90
CA LYS A 582 -28.24 -25.45 32.14
C LYS A 582 -28.89 -24.49 31.14
N ASN A 583 -28.50 -24.61 29.87
CA ASN A 583 -29.41 -25.05 28.79
C ASN A 583 -28.70 -25.07 27.42
N ALA A 584 -27.91 -26.13 27.16
CA ALA A 584 -27.62 -26.56 25.80
C ALA A 584 -28.61 -27.68 25.46
N GLN A 585 -29.66 -27.35 24.69
CA GLN A 585 -30.75 -28.29 24.40
C GLN A 585 -30.43 -29.05 23.09
N PRO A 586 -30.29 -30.38 23.12
CA PRO A 586 -29.92 -31.14 21.92
C PRO A 586 -31.09 -31.15 20.93
N GLY A 587 -30.92 -30.47 19.80
CA GLY A 587 -31.98 -30.24 18.80
C GLY A 587 -32.22 -28.77 18.43
N ALA A 588 -31.37 -27.84 18.89
CA ALA A 588 -31.37 -26.46 18.39
C ALA A 588 -30.48 -26.33 17.15
N ASP A 589 -31.05 -25.87 16.03
CA ASP A 589 -30.33 -25.54 14.79
C ASP A 589 -29.37 -24.34 14.92
N LYS A 590 -29.28 -23.73 16.11
CA LYS A 590 -28.52 -22.53 16.44
C LYS A 590 -27.83 -22.67 17.78
N GLN A 591 -26.58 -22.20 17.85
CA GLN A 591 -25.92 -21.87 19.11
C GLN A 591 -25.78 -20.35 19.23
N THR A 592 -26.12 -19.80 20.40
CA THR A 592 -25.86 -18.40 20.75
C THR A 592 -25.12 -18.34 22.09
N VAL A 593 -24.23 -17.37 22.22
CA VAL A 593 -23.52 -17.01 23.45
C VAL A 593 -23.70 -15.52 23.69
N ASP A 594 -24.36 -15.15 24.79
CA ASP A 594 -24.43 -13.76 25.23
C ASP A 594 -23.07 -13.31 25.76
N VAL A 595 -22.57 -12.20 25.23
CA VAL A 595 -21.24 -11.66 25.52
C VAL A 595 -21.36 -10.47 26.46
N ASN A 596 -22.09 -9.45 26.02
CA ASN A 596 -22.32 -8.19 26.73
C ASN A 596 -21.04 -7.61 27.36
N LYS A 597 -19.94 -7.57 26.57
CA LYS A 597 -18.64 -7.00 26.97
C LYS A 597 -18.26 -5.83 26.09
N THR A 598 -17.62 -4.84 26.71
CA THR A 598 -17.04 -3.67 26.04
C THR A 598 -15.52 -3.77 26.03
N VAL A 599 -14.90 -3.42 24.90
CA VAL A 599 -13.46 -3.23 24.74
C VAL A 599 -13.18 -1.95 23.96
N TRP A 600 -11.95 -1.44 24.03
CA TRP A 600 -11.52 -0.21 23.37
C TRP A 600 -10.34 -0.47 22.43
N TYR A 601 -10.44 0.08 21.22
CA TYR A 601 -9.44 -0.08 20.16
C TYR A 601 -9.32 1.20 19.34
N GLY A 602 -8.13 1.79 19.29
CA GLY A 602 -7.94 3.15 18.78
C GLY A 602 -8.90 4.13 19.46
N PRO A 603 -9.70 4.90 18.70
CA PRO A 603 -10.76 5.77 19.24
C PRO A 603 -12.07 5.06 19.60
N TYR A 604 -12.27 3.81 19.17
CA TYR A 604 -13.57 3.15 19.27
C TYR A 604 -13.76 2.44 20.60
N LYS A 605 -14.98 2.54 21.12
CA LYS A 605 -15.53 1.72 22.20
C LYS A 605 -16.51 0.73 21.58
N LEU A 606 -16.18 -0.56 21.68
CA LEU A 606 -16.81 -1.65 20.96
C LEU A 606 -17.53 -2.55 21.96
N THR A 607 -18.86 -2.59 21.92
CA THR A 607 -19.67 -3.43 22.82
C THR A 607 -20.32 -4.56 22.05
N PHE A 608 -19.85 -5.78 22.29
CA PHE A 608 -20.35 -7.00 21.65
C PHE A 608 -21.51 -7.56 22.46
N SER A 609 -22.70 -7.69 21.84
CA SER A 609 -23.90 -8.17 22.54
C SER A 609 -23.89 -9.70 22.65
N LYS A 610 -23.77 -10.41 21.53
CA LYS A 610 -23.88 -11.87 21.41
C LYS A 610 -23.13 -12.40 20.18
N VAL A 611 -22.62 -13.63 20.26
CA VAL A 611 -22.12 -14.41 19.11
C VAL A 611 -23.13 -15.51 18.79
N THR A 612 -23.48 -15.69 17.51
CA THR A 612 -24.44 -16.70 17.05
C THR A 612 -23.86 -17.50 15.89
N TYR A 613 -23.97 -18.83 15.98
CA TYR A 613 -23.67 -19.80 14.93
C TYR A 613 -24.95 -20.54 14.52
N ASP A 614 -25.31 -20.47 13.24
CA ASP A 614 -26.47 -21.10 12.62
C ASP A 614 -26.03 -22.34 11.85
N PHE A 615 -26.37 -23.52 12.36
CA PHE A 615 -25.96 -24.80 11.77
C PHE A 615 -26.84 -25.19 10.56
N ALA A 616 -28.06 -24.66 10.45
CA ALA A 616 -29.04 -25.05 9.45
C ALA A 616 -29.20 -24.05 8.28
N ALA A 617 -28.60 -22.86 8.38
CA ALA A 617 -28.38 -22.00 7.21
C ALA A 617 -27.49 -22.72 6.18
N GLU A 618 -27.81 -22.57 4.88
CA GLU A 618 -27.08 -23.22 3.77
C GLU A 618 -25.58 -22.89 3.78
N ASP A 619 -25.21 -21.68 4.20
CA ASP A 619 -23.83 -21.18 4.33
C ASP A 619 -23.23 -21.31 5.75
N HIS A 620 -23.85 -22.07 6.67
CA HIS A 620 -23.39 -22.26 8.06
C HIS A 620 -23.01 -20.93 8.78
N LYS A 621 -23.91 -19.96 8.78
CA LYS A 621 -23.64 -18.58 9.19
C LYS A 621 -23.14 -18.45 10.64
N LEU A 622 -21.94 -17.89 10.82
CA LEU A 622 -21.41 -17.37 12.09
C LEU A 622 -21.41 -15.84 12.08
N SER A 623 -21.85 -15.19 13.16
CA SER A 623 -21.92 -13.72 13.26
C SER A 623 -21.92 -13.20 14.70
N THR A 624 -21.56 -11.93 14.88
CA THR A 624 -21.71 -11.18 16.14
C THR A 624 -22.31 -9.80 15.89
N GLU A 625 -23.04 -9.27 16.87
CA GLU A 625 -23.54 -7.90 16.87
C GLU A 625 -22.65 -7.02 17.75
N VAL A 626 -22.20 -5.88 17.20
CA VAL A 626 -21.30 -4.94 17.87
C VAL A 626 -21.83 -3.50 17.77
N LEU A 627 -22.04 -2.89 18.92
CA LEU A 627 -22.27 -1.45 19.04
C LEU A 627 -20.90 -0.74 19.04
N VAL A 628 -20.66 0.05 17.99
CA VAL A 628 -19.46 0.89 17.84
C VAL A 628 -19.81 2.30 18.29
N GLU A 629 -19.07 2.83 19.27
CA GLU A 629 -19.15 4.21 19.76
C GLU A 629 -17.82 4.91 19.46
N ASN A 630 -17.84 5.96 18.64
CA ASN A 630 -16.65 6.68 18.20
C ASN A 630 -16.29 7.79 19.20
N LEU A 631 -15.23 7.58 20.00
CA LEU A 631 -14.71 8.54 20.97
C LEU A 631 -13.60 9.44 20.38
N GLY A 632 -13.39 9.39 19.06
CA GLY A 632 -12.50 10.30 18.32
C GLY A 632 -13.24 11.56 17.87
N TYR A 633 -12.48 12.51 17.31
CA TYR A 633 -12.96 13.88 17.03
C TYR A 633 -13.34 14.10 15.55
N ARG A 634 -13.38 13.02 14.76
CA ARG A 634 -13.72 13.03 13.33
C ARG A 634 -14.72 11.93 13.02
N ASP A 635 -15.44 12.12 11.92
CA ASP A 635 -16.27 11.08 11.32
C ASP A 635 -15.35 10.06 10.63
N GLN A 636 -15.40 8.80 11.07
CA GLN A 636 -14.43 7.78 10.65
C GLN A 636 -15.02 6.37 10.65
N THR A 637 -14.54 5.54 9.73
CA THR A 637 -14.91 4.13 9.62
C THR A 637 -14.02 3.29 10.55
N PRO A 638 -14.58 2.43 11.42
CA PRO A 638 -13.83 1.61 12.36
C PRO A 638 -13.04 0.52 11.63
N TYR A 639 -11.81 0.88 11.23
CA TYR A 639 -10.86 -0.08 10.68
C TYR A 639 -10.28 -0.92 11.83
N VAL A 640 -11.01 -1.98 12.17
CA VAL A 640 -10.74 -2.87 13.31
C VAL A 640 -10.84 -4.31 12.85
N ASN A 641 -9.73 -5.05 12.92
CA ASN A 641 -9.75 -6.49 12.73
C ASN A 641 -10.46 -7.15 13.92
N ILE A 642 -11.44 -8.01 13.66
CA ILE A 642 -12.20 -8.75 14.69
C ILE A 642 -12.13 -10.22 14.31
N VAL A 643 -11.38 -11.01 15.08
CA VAL A 643 -11.16 -12.44 14.83
C VAL A 643 -11.88 -13.25 15.90
N LEU A 644 -12.75 -14.19 15.50
CA LEU A 644 -13.23 -15.22 16.43
C LEU A 644 -12.27 -16.41 16.38
N SER A 645 -11.72 -16.82 17.53
CA SER A 645 -11.01 -18.09 17.67
C SER A 645 -11.85 -19.12 18.41
N VAL A 646 -11.94 -20.34 17.88
CA VAL A 646 -12.64 -21.49 18.50
C VAL A 646 -11.87 -22.77 18.19
N GLY A 647 -11.54 -23.58 19.20
CA GLY A 647 -10.97 -24.91 18.98
C GLY A 647 -9.63 -24.95 18.22
N GLY A 648 -8.87 -23.85 18.24
CA GLY A 648 -7.64 -23.69 17.45
C GLY A 648 -7.86 -23.19 16.01
N GLN A 649 -9.10 -23.04 15.56
CA GLN A 649 -9.42 -22.29 14.34
C GLN A 649 -9.50 -20.78 14.64
N GLN A 650 -9.33 -19.97 13.61
CA GLN A 650 -9.55 -18.52 13.62
C GLN A 650 -10.37 -18.13 12.40
N PHE A 651 -11.33 -17.22 12.59
CA PHE A 651 -12.23 -16.72 11.56
C PHE A 651 -12.20 -15.19 11.61
N ASN A 652 -11.82 -14.56 10.50
CA ASN A 652 -11.72 -13.10 10.41
C ASN A 652 -13.10 -12.52 10.08
N GLY A 653 -13.59 -11.61 10.92
CA GLY A 653 -14.90 -11.00 10.78
C GLY A 653 -14.89 -9.82 9.81
N SER A 654 -15.97 -9.66 9.04
CA SER A 654 -16.22 -8.50 8.19
C SER A 654 -17.53 -7.79 8.57
N PHE A 655 -17.50 -6.46 8.57
CA PHE A 655 -18.71 -5.66 8.69
C PHE A 655 -19.55 -5.76 7.41
N ARG A 656 -20.88 -5.87 7.54
CA ARG A 656 -21.79 -6.02 6.38
C ARG A 656 -21.96 -4.77 5.51
N GLU A 657 -21.65 -3.59 6.04
CA GLU A 657 -22.06 -2.28 5.48
C GLU A 657 -20.91 -1.28 5.59
N ASN A 658 -20.98 -0.14 4.90
CA ASN A 658 -19.96 0.90 5.00
C ASN A 658 -20.11 1.67 6.33
N THR A 659 -19.20 1.43 7.28
CA THR A 659 -19.43 1.71 8.72
C THR A 659 -18.94 3.06 9.23
N THR A 660 -18.98 4.15 8.45
CA THR A 660 -18.56 5.48 8.97
C THR A 660 -19.42 5.91 10.17
N VAL A 661 -18.80 6.04 11.35
CA VAL A 661 -19.44 6.52 12.59
C VAL A 661 -19.00 7.96 12.82
N ALA A 662 -19.98 8.87 12.94
CA ALA A 662 -19.70 10.28 13.20
C ALA A 662 -19.06 10.51 14.59
N ALA A 663 -18.34 11.62 14.75
CA ALA A 663 -17.66 11.97 15.99
C ALA A 663 -18.63 12.01 17.19
N GLY A 664 -18.31 11.31 18.28
CA GLY A 664 -19.17 11.20 19.46
C GLY A 664 -20.50 10.44 19.25
N GLN A 665 -20.72 9.83 18.09
CA GLN A 665 -21.91 9.02 17.80
C GLN A 665 -21.67 7.52 18.01
N LYS A 666 -22.77 6.75 17.96
CA LYS A 666 -22.75 5.30 18.08
C LYS A 666 -23.71 4.63 17.10
N SER A 667 -23.29 3.50 16.54
CA SER A 667 -24.01 2.71 15.55
C SER A 667 -23.88 1.22 15.86
N SER A 668 -24.97 0.45 15.72
CA SER A 668 -24.91 -1.01 15.86
C SER A 668 -24.69 -1.66 14.50
N TYR A 669 -23.77 -2.61 14.42
CA TYR A 669 -23.43 -3.33 13.20
C TYR A 669 -23.42 -4.84 13.43
N ASN A 670 -23.66 -5.59 12.37
CA ASN A 670 -23.42 -7.03 12.35
C ASN A 670 -22.07 -7.30 11.67
N VAL A 671 -21.25 -8.13 12.32
CA VAL A 671 -20.00 -8.67 11.79
C VAL A 671 -20.24 -10.15 11.50
N ASP A 672 -20.11 -10.56 10.24
CA ASP A 672 -20.17 -11.97 9.86
C ASP A 672 -18.75 -12.56 9.86
N PHE A 673 -18.65 -13.86 10.14
CA PHE A 673 -17.40 -14.62 10.07
C PHE A 673 -17.59 -15.74 9.03
N PRO A 674 -16.82 -15.76 7.93
CA PRO A 674 -16.98 -16.79 6.91
C PRO A 674 -16.48 -18.14 7.43
N ILE A 675 -17.33 -19.16 7.31
CA ILE A 675 -17.02 -20.55 7.68
C ILE A 675 -17.13 -21.41 6.43
N TYR A 676 -16.05 -22.11 6.08
CA TYR A 676 -16.00 -23.05 4.96
C TYR A 676 -16.03 -24.53 5.40
N ASP A 677 -15.65 -24.80 6.65
CA ASP A 677 -15.60 -26.13 7.28
C ASP A 677 -16.42 -26.12 8.58
N LYS A 678 -17.08 -27.23 8.94
CA LYS A 678 -17.81 -27.32 10.22
C LYS A 678 -16.92 -26.99 11.42
N LEU A 679 -17.44 -26.12 12.29
CA LEU A 679 -16.74 -25.59 13.46
C LEU A 679 -16.21 -26.72 14.37
N LYS A 680 -14.90 -26.71 14.66
CA LYS A 680 -14.26 -27.69 15.54
C LYS A 680 -14.47 -27.34 17.01
N GLY A 681 -15.67 -27.60 17.51
CA GLY A 681 -16.05 -27.42 18.91
C GLY A 681 -17.30 -26.56 19.06
N THR A 682 -17.31 -25.71 20.08
CA THR A 682 -18.48 -24.92 20.48
C THR A 682 -18.10 -23.44 20.62
N ILE A 683 -18.93 -22.50 20.14
CA ILE A 683 -18.59 -21.06 20.25
C ILE A 683 -18.45 -20.60 21.71
N ALA A 684 -19.05 -21.33 22.67
CA ALA A 684 -18.89 -21.10 24.11
C ALA A 684 -17.48 -21.40 24.65
N SER A 685 -16.60 -22.08 23.89
CA SER A 685 -15.18 -22.25 24.23
C SER A 685 -14.26 -21.35 23.38
N GLY A 686 -14.82 -20.28 22.80
CA GLY A 686 -14.08 -19.35 21.94
C GLY A 686 -13.55 -18.11 22.65
N GLU A 687 -12.85 -17.28 21.88
CA GLU A 687 -12.40 -15.93 22.25
C GLU A 687 -12.61 -15.01 21.05
N LEU A 688 -13.22 -13.83 21.25
CA LEU A 688 -13.11 -12.72 20.29
C LEU A 688 -11.81 -11.99 20.55
N ILE A 689 -11.00 -11.82 19.51
CA ILE A 689 -9.74 -11.08 19.50
C ILE A 689 -9.95 -9.85 18.62
N ILE A 690 -9.64 -8.68 19.13
CA ILE A 690 -9.86 -7.38 18.48
C ILE A 690 -8.50 -6.71 18.30
N GLY A 691 -8.16 -6.41 17.05
CA GLY A 691 -6.88 -5.83 16.64
C GLY A 691 -5.89 -6.80 16.04
N ASP A 692 -4.87 -6.25 15.38
CA ASP A 692 -3.88 -7.01 14.61
C ASP A 692 -2.72 -7.58 15.46
N GLY A 693 -1.99 -8.56 14.91
CA GLY A 693 -1.15 -9.49 15.69
C GLY A 693 0.15 -8.92 16.26
N ASP A 694 0.64 -7.81 15.70
CA ASP A 694 1.78 -6.99 16.13
C ASP A 694 1.36 -5.84 17.06
N GLU A 695 0.06 -5.56 17.15
CA GLU A 695 -0.53 -4.61 18.08
C GLU A 695 -0.91 -5.24 19.44
N SER A 696 -1.30 -4.39 20.39
CA SER A 696 -1.90 -4.83 21.65
C SER A 696 -3.36 -5.23 21.43
N GLN A 697 -3.61 -6.52 21.23
CA GLN A 697 -4.95 -7.06 20.95
C GLN A 697 -5.87 -7.06 22.18
N ALA A 698 -7.10 -6.58 22.01
CA ALA A 698 -8.16 -6.69 23.00
C ALA A 698 -8.82 -8.08 22.90
N LYS A 699 -9.28 -8.63 24.01
CA LYS A 699 -9.69 -10.04 24.09
C LYS A 699 -10.92 -10.24 24.96
N ILE A 700 -11.89 -10.99 24.44
CA ILE A 700 -13.14 -11.33 25.12
C ILE A 700 -13.33 -12.85 25.10
N PRO A 701 -12.98 -13.56 26.19
CA PRO A 701 -13.25 -14.98 26.34
C PRO A 701 -14.76 -15.27 26.41
N LEU A 702 -15.27 -16.11 25.51
CA LEU A 702 -16.69 -16.45 25.40
C LEU A 702 -17.15 -17.51 26.43
N SER A 703 -16.21 -18.15 27.11
CA SER A 703 -16.48 -19.14 28.17
C SER A 703 -16.98 -18.54 29.48
N GLY A 704 -16.96 -17.21 29.63
CA GLY A 704 -17.27 -16.51 30.88
C GLY A 704 -16.26 -16.72 32.01
N THR A 705 -15.22 -17.54 31.80
CA THR A 705 -14.21 -17.93 32.81
C THR A 705 -12.85 -17.26 32.65
N GLY A 706 -12.65 -16.45 31.59
CA GLY A 706 -11.42 -15.70 31.34
C GLY A 706 -11.58 -14.20 31.57
N ALA A 707 -10.47 -13.51 31.87
CA ALA A 707 -10.44 -12.06 31.99
C ALA A 707 -10.54 -11.36 30.63
N VAL A 708 -11.28 -10.25 30.57
CA VAL A 708 -11.38 -9.41 29.36
C VAL A 708 -10.20 -8.44 29.30
N ILE A 709 -9.48 -8.41 28.19
CA ILE A 709 -8.46 -7.38 27.92
C ILE A 709 -9.16 -6.26 27.16
N ALA A 710 -9.53 -5.19 27.90
CA ALA A 710 -10.39 -4.12 27.38
C ALA A 710 -9.67 -2.83 26.94
N PHE A 711 -8.52 -2.50 27.53
CA PHE A 711 -7.81 -1.21 27.34
C PHE A 711 -8.66 0.05 27.54
N GLU A 712 -9.60 -0.01 28.49
CA GLU A 712 -10.43 1.13 28.90
C GLU A 712 -9.57 2.38 29.17
N PRO A 713 -9.90 3.55 28.58
CA PRO A 713 -9.15 4.79 28.80
C PRO A 713 -9.22 5.24 30.26
N VAL A 714 -8.06 5.41 30.90
CA VAL A 714 -7.93 5.88 32.29
C VAL A 714 -7.36 7.30 32.28
N ASN A 715 -8.15 8.25 32.74
CA ASN A 715 -7.73 9.65 32.84
C ASN A 715 -6.61 9.82 33.90
N VAL A 716 -5.51 10.44 33.49
CA VAL A 716 -4.34 10.74 34.34
C VAL A 716 -4.03 12.24 34.45
N LEU A 717 -4.60 13.07 33.57
CA LEU A 717 -4.55 14.52 33.69
C LEU A 717 -5.82 15.13 33.08
N LYS A 718 -6.27 16.25 33.64
CA LYS A 718 -7.39 17.03 33.10
C LYS A 718 -7.22 18.51 33.41
N ASP A 719 -7.70 19.37 32.50
CA ASP A 719 -7.79 20.82 32.62
C ASP A 719 -6.50 21.52 33.14
N LYS A 720 -5.32 20.94 32.84
CA LYS A 720 -4.03 21.38 33.39
C LYS A 720 -3.33 22.34 32.43
N LYS A 721 -3.06 23.56 32.89
CA LYS A 721 -2.21 24.52 32.16
C LYS A 721 -0.74 24.41 32.57
N LEU A 722 0.15 24.43 31.57
CA LEU A 722 1.58 24.74 31.68
C LEU A 722 1.88 25.98 30.81
N ALA A 723 2.87 26.77 31.20
CA ALA A 723 3.35 27.90 30.42
C ALA A 723 4.84 28.11 30.63
N VAL A 724 5.56 28.44 29.56
CA VAL A 724 7.00 28.74 29.54
C VAL A 724 7.22 29.91 28.59
N ARG A 725 7.76 31.01 29.13
CA ARG A 725 7.85 32.31 28.42
C ARG A 725 6.49 32.67 27.80
N ASP A 726 6.45 32.87 26.48
CA ASP A 726 5.25 33.28 25.74
C ASP A 726 4.40 32.11 25.22
N LEU A 727 4.84 30.85 25.45
CA LEU A 727 4.16 29.62 25.04
C LEU A 727 3.34 29.04 26.20
N SER A 728 2.07 28.75 25.93
CA SER A 728 1.09 28.27 26.90
C SER A 728 0.35 27.06 26.36
N VAL A 729 0.40 25.91 27.05
CA VAL A 729 -0.29 24.67 26.67
C VAL A 729 -1.25 24.24 27.77
N THR A 730 -2.51 24.00 27.42
CA THR A 730 -3.54 23.49 28.32
C THR A 730 -3.91 22.07 27.93
N PHE A 731 -3.50 21.10 28.75
CA PHE A 731 -3.84 19.69 28.61
C PHE A 731 -5.27 19.49 29.11
N THR A 732 -6.24 19.47 28.18
CA THR A 732 -7.68 19.42 28.50
C THR A 732 -8.08 18.04 29.00
N THR A 733 -7.55 16.98 28.38
CA THR A 733 -7.49 15.61 28.93
C THR A 733 -6.15 14.98 28.59
N CYS A 734 -5.65 14.07 29.44
CA CYS A 734 -4.68 13.04 29.10
C CYS A 734 -5.14 11.70 29.67
N ASP A 735 -5.23 10.70 28.80
CA ASP A 735 -5.75 9.37 29.13
C ASP A 735 -4.69 8.31 28.77
N ILE A 736 -4.43 7.37 29.70
CA ILE A 736 -3.76 6.11 29.35
C ILE A 736 -4.77 5.28 28.60
N ARG A 737 -4.42 4.76 27.43
CA ARG A 737 -5.33 3.92 26.63
C ARG A 737 -4.56 2.94 25.73
N GLY A 738 -5.30 2.19 24.93
CA GLY A 738 -4.76 1.30 23.91
C GLY A 738 -4.06 2.05 22.76
N GLY A 739 -4.78 2.90 22.02
CA GLY A 739 -4.31 3.59 20.80
C GLY A 739 -4.37 5.12 20.88
N PHE A 740 -4.55 5.84 19.77
CA PHE A 740 -4.67 7.31 19.76
C PHE A 740 -6.10 7.76 19.36
N PHE A 741 -6.45 9.05 19.49
CA PHE A 741 -7.82 9.55 19.24
C PHE A 741 -8.18 9.71 17.75
N ASP A 742 -7.23 10.10 16.91
CA ASP A 742 -7.46 10.40 15.49
C ASP A 742 -6.75 9.38 14.56
N TYR A 743 -6.40 8.20 15.08
CA TYR A 743 -5.70 7.12 14.35
C TYR A 743 -6.41 5.78 14.58
N ASN A 744 -6.70 5.05 13.49
CA ASN A 744 -7.06 3.63 13.58
C ASN A 744 -5.84 2.81 14.04
N GLY A 745 -6.08 1.76 14.83
CA GLY A 745 -5.03 0.92 15.41
C GLY A 745 -4.72 1.23 16.88
N GLN A 746 -3.77 0.49 17.44
CA GLN A 746 -3.45 0.41 18.86
C GLN A 746 -1.93 0.50 19.08
N ALA A 747 -1.47 0.79 20.30
CA ALA A 747 -0.06 0.68 20.64
C ALA A 747 0.46 -0.75 20.35
N LYS A 748 1.68 -0.84 19.80
CA LYS A 748 2.38 -2.10 19.53
C LYS A 748 2.33 -3.04 20.74
N LYS A 749 2.32 -4.34 20.50
CA LYS A 749 2.21 -5.39 21.51
C LYS A 749 3.19 -5.17 22.67
N GLY A 750 2.67 -5.11 23.90
CA GLY A 750 3.47 -4.84 25.11
C GLY A 750 3.63 -3.35 25.45
N TYR A 751 2.87 -2.46 24.81
CA TYR A 751 2.86 -1.02 25.08
C TYR A 751 1.45 -0.48 25.34
N ARG A 752 1.38 0.76 25.82
CA ARG A 752 0.19 1.62 25.91
C ARG A 752 0.50 2.98 25.31
N THR A 753 -0.54 3.78 25.10
CA THR A 753 -0.37 5.22 24.86
C THR A 753 -0.71 6.01 26.11
N VAL A 754 0.00 7.12 26.32
CA VAL A 754 -0.52 8.28 27.05
C VAL A 754 -0.95 9.28 25.97
N THR A 755 -2.25 9.51 25.82
CA THR A 755 -2.78 10.40 24.79
C THR A 755 -3.50 11.59 25.41
N CYS A 756 -3.03 12.79 25.09
CA CYS A 756 -3.57 14.06 25.51
C CYS A 756 -4.27 14.80 24.37
N LYS A 757 -5.32 15.54 24.69
CA LYS A 757 -5.76 16.70 23.91
C LYS A 757 -5.21 17.96 24.53
N VAL A 758 -4.67 18.86 23.69
CA VAL A 758 -4.00 20.08 24.14
C VAL A 758 -4.44 21.31 23.35
N ASP A 759 -4.69 22.39 24.08
CA ASP A 759 -4.94 23.72 23.53
C ASP A 759 -3.67 24.56 23.68
N ILE A 760 -3.20 25.17 22.59
CA ILE A 760 -1.87 25.78 22.49
C ILE A 760 -2.01 27.25 22.12
N GLN A 761 -1.43 28.13 22.91
CA GLN A 761 -1.43 29.58 22.72
C GLN A 761 0.00 30.11 22.70
N TYR A 762 0.29 31.05 21.81
CA TYR A 762 1.57 31.77 21.76
C TYR A 762 1.35 33.29 21.75
N THR A 763 2.21 34.03 22.45
CA THR A 763 2.04 35.47 22.74
C THR A 763 3.30 36.33 22.52
N GLY A 764 4.34 35.79 21.87
CA GLY A 764 5.64 36.45 21.75
C GLY A 764 5.80 37.37 20.53
N GLY A 765 4.70 37.96 20.03
CA GLY A 765 4.69 38.95 18.94
C GLY A 765 5.11 38.48 17.53
N SER A 766 5.80 37.34 17.42
CA SER A 766 6.27 36.74 16.16
C SER A 766 5.46 35.47 15.80
N SER A 767 5.90 34.73 14.78
CA SER A 767 5.35 33.40 14.47
C SER A 767 6.23 32.33 15.09
N HIS A 768 5.67 31.53 15.98
CA HIS A 768 6.34 30.42 16.64
C HIS A 768 5.77 29.08 16.15
N TYR A 769 6.61 28.05 16.09
CA TYR A 769 6.23 26.72 15.68
C TYR A 769 6.23 25.78 16.88
N VAL A 770 5.07 25.19 17.18
CA VAL A 770 4.90 24.21 18.27
C VAL A 770 4.80 22.82 17.67
N GLY A 771 5.82 22.01 17.92
CA GLY A 771 6.00 20.68 17.35
C GLY A 771 6.45 19.64 18.38
N GLY A 772 6.85 18.47 17.90
CA GLY A 772 7.30 17.36 18.76
C GLY A 772 8.50 17.67 19.66
N ASP A 773 9.33 18.68 19.33
CA ASP A 773 10.46 19.10 20.17
C ASP A 773 10.08 19.91 21.40
N ASN A 774 8.88 20.50 21.44
CA ASN A 774 8.37 21.20 22.62
C ASN A 774 7.93 20.25 23.74
N PHE A 775 7.83 18.94 23.50
CA PHE A 775 7.25 17.98 24.44
C PHE A 775 8.17 16.80 24.72
N ARG A 776 8.31 16.40 25.99
CA ARG A 776 8.98 15.15 26.40
C ARG A 776 8.20 14.48 27.52
N LEU A 777 8.27 13.15 27.59
CA LEU A 777 7.71 12.36 28.70
C LEU A 777 8.84 11.61 29.40
N GLY A 778 9.22 12.11 30.58
CA GLY A 778 10.12 11.41 31.50
C GLY A 778 9.43 10.21 32.13
N GLN A 779 10.12 9.07 32.16
CA GLN A 779 9.62 7.79 32.68
C GLN A 779 10.12 7.54 34.12
N PRO A 780 9.47 6.63 34.88
CA PRO A 780 9.87 6.30 36.25
C PRO A 780 11.29 5.72 36.39
N ASP A 781 11.88 5.20 35.31
CA ASP A 781 13.27 4.71 35.28
C ASP A 781 14.32 5.82 34.99
N GLY A 782 13.87 7.07 34.82
CA GLY A 782 14.73 8.21 34.51
C GLY A 782 15.03 8.40 33.02
N THR A 783 14.51 7.55 32.13
CA THR A 783 14.59 7.77 30.68
C THR A 783 13.57 8.81 30.21
N GLU A 784 13.73 9.33 29.00
CA GLU A 784 12.76 10.23 28.36
C GLU A 784 12.38 9.71 26.97
N VAL A 785 11.10 9.86 26.62
CA VAL A 785 10.62 9.62 25.25
C VAL A 785 10.03 10.89 24.64
N GLY A 786 10.26 11.07 23.34
CA GLY A 786 9.56 12.05 22.53
C GLY A 786 8.11 11.60 22.23
N PRO A 787 7.25 12.53 21.80
CA PRO A 787 5.90 12.19 21.35
C PRO A 787 5.93 11.34 20.08
N THR A 788 5.06 10.33 20.04
CA THR A 788 4.71 9.53 18.85
C THR A 788 3.70 10.26 17.96
N VAL A 789 2.82 11.04 18.58
CA VAL A 789 1.88 11.97 17.92
C VAL A 789 2.11 13.34 18.57
N ALA A 790 2.25 14.39 17.77
CA ALA A 790 2.50 15.74 18.29
C ALA A 790 1.65 16.78 17.54
N PRO A 791 1.37 17.93 18.18
CA PRO A 791 0.93 19.14 17.49
C PRO A 791 1.91 19.54 16.39
N ASN A 792 1.43 20.29 15.40
CA ASN A 792 2.20 20.72 14.23
C ASN A 792 1.79 22.15 13.85
N GLU A 793 1.82 23.04 14.83
CA GLU A 793 1.10 24.32 14.78
C GLU A 793 2.03 25.52 14.57
N ALA A 794 1.75 26.31 13.54
CA ALA A 794 2.40 27.60 13.30
C ALA A 794 1.54 28.74 13.88
N LEU A 795 1.82 29.10 15.13
CA LEU A 795 1.07 30.11 15.87
C LEU A 795 1.70 31.49 15.70
N SER A 796 0.93 32.40 15.09
CA SER A 796 1.18 33.84 15.21
C SER A 796 0.65 34.35 16.56
N ASP A 797 1.20 35.45 17.04
CA ASP A 797 0.76 36.17 18.24
C ASP A 797 -0.77 36.20 18.45
N GLY A 798 -1.21 35.91 19.67
CA GLY A 798 -2.60 35.90 20.11
C GLY A 798 -3.45 34.70 19.62
N LYS A 799 -2.97 33.87 18.69
CA LYS A 799 -3.74 32.69 18.23
C LYS A 799 -3.71 31.54 19.24
N VAL A 800 -4.77 30.75 19.18
CA VAL A 800 -4.93 29.50 19.93
C VAL A 800 -5.27 28.37 18.94
N ALA A 801 -4.48 27.29 18.94
CA ALA A 801 -4.89 26.01 18.37
C ALA A 801 -5.62 25.20 19.45
N VAL A 802 -6.73 24.56 19.12
CA VAL A 802 -7.66 23.94 20.09
C VAL A 802 -7.85 22.47 19.74
N GLY A 803 -7.83 21.58 20.74
CA GLY A 803 -8.08 20.15 20.56
C GLY A 803 -7.04 19.40 19.74
N THR A 804 -5.79 19.87 19.74
CA THR A 804 -4.68 19.19 19.04
C THR A 804 -4.24 17.93 19.80
N ASP A 805 -3.77 16.90 19.09
CA ASP A 805 -3.31 15.65 19.69
C ASP A 805 -1.84 15.69 20.10
N LEU A 806 -1.56 15.19 21.30
CA LEU A 806 -0.23 14.86 21.78
C LEU A 806 -0.27 13.43 22.34
N GLY A 807 0.62 12.54 21.91
CA GLY A 807 0.58 11.13 22.27
C GLY A 807 1.98 10.54 22.42
N PHE A 808 2.19 9.76 23.47
CA PHE A 808 3.45 9.06 23.76
C PHE A 808 3.20 7.56 23.89
N GLN A 809 4.10 6.73 23.38
CA GLN A 809 4.06 5.29 23.60
C GLN A 809 4.92 4.90 24.81
N ILE A 810 4.34 4.17 25.77
CA ILE A 810 4.99 3.69 27.00
C ILE A 810 4.88 2.17 27.13
N LYS A 811 5.80 1.52 27.86
CA LYS A 811 5.72 0.07 28.13
C LYS A 811 4.44 -0.24 28.93
N GLN A 812 3.79 -1.36 28.62
CA GLN A 812 2.48 -1.71 29.17
C GLN A 812 2.47 -1.80 30.70
N ASP A 813 3.48 -2.44 31.29
CA ASP A 813 3.48 -2.83 32.70
C ASP A 813 4.25 -1.82 33.59
N ALA A 814 4.49 -0.61 33.07
CA ALA A 814 5.27 0.43 33.73
C ALA A 814 4.37 1.41 34.49
N SER A 815 4.03 1.07 35.73
CA SER A 815 3.42 2.00 36.68
C SER A 815 4.46 2.89 37.37
N GLY A 816 4.03 4.04 37.90
CA GLY A 816 4.90 5.02 38.54
C GLY A 816 4.52 6.47 38.22
N THR A 817 5.38 7.40 38.62
CA THR A 817 5.22 8.84 38.30
C THR A 817 6.04 9.19 37.07
N TYR A 818 5.34 9.52 35.99
CA TYR A 818 5.92 10.06 34.76
C TYR A 818 5.94 11.59 34.84
N LYS A 819 6.80 12.24 34.06
CA LYS A 819 6.92 13.71 34.01
C LYS A 819 6.66 14.21 32.58
N LEU A 820 5.49 14.81 32.37
CA LEU A 820 5.14 15.44 31.09
C LEU A 820 5.73 16.86 31.06
N ARG A 821 6.65 17.10 30.13
CA ARG A 821 7.45 18.31 30.02
C ARG A 821 7.03 19.15 28.82
N LEU A 822 6.98 20.46 29.02
CA LEU A 822 6.84 21.48 27.99
C LEU A 822 8.14 22.31 27.95
N VAL A 823 8.65 22.55 26.74
CA VAL A 823 9.91 23.25 26.47
C VAL A 823 9.66 24.36 25.45
N ASP A 824 10.21 25.55 25.70
CA ASP A 824 10.32 26.58 24.66
C ASP A 824 11.58 26.34 23.82
N VAL A 825 11.42 26.22 22.51
CA VAL A 825 12.50 25.93 21.54
C VAL A 825 12.71 27.13 20.58
N HIS A 826 12.32 28.34 20.99
CA HIS A 826 12.32 29.54 20.12
C HIS A 826 13.68 29.91 19.53
N ASP A 827 14.80 29.57 20.19
CA ASP A 827 16.16 29.67 19.65
C ASP A 827 17.00 28.45 20.09
N LYS A 828 18.09 28.16 19.36
CA LYS A 828 18.90 26.94 19.48
C LYS A 828 19.77 26.86 20.76
N THR A 829 19.62 27.80 21.68
CA THR A 829 20.38 27.91 22.93
C THR A 829 19.57 27.37 24.12
N ARG A 830 19.51 26.04 24.25
CA ARG A 830 18.82 25.36 25.37
C ARG A 830 19.38 25.78 26.72
N THR A 831 18.53 26.26 27.64
CA THR A 831 18.89 26.47 29.05
C THR A 831 17.95 25.71 29.99
N ALA A 832 18.40 25.42 31.21
CA ALA A 832 17.59 24.74 32.21
C ALA A 832 16.43 25.58 32.81
N ALA A 833 16.33 26.87 32.42
CA ALA A 833 15.23 27.75 32.84
C ALA A 833 13.98 27.63 31.93
N ASP A 834 14.10 26.92 30.80
CA ASP A 834 13.12 26.95 29.71
C ASP A 834 12.28 25.65 29.62
N VAL A 835 12.13 24.95 30.75
CA VAL A 835 11.40 23.69 30.89
C VAL A 835 10.41 23.79 32.04
N VAL A 836 9.15 23.40 31.81
CA VAL A 836 8.14 23.26 32.86
C VAL A 836 7.48 21.89 32.77
N GLU A 837 7.17 21.29 33.93
CA GLU A 837 6.78 19.88 34.02
C GLU A 837 5.48 19.68 34.82
N VAL A 838 4.75 18.61 34.53
CA VAL A 838 3.67 18.09 35.38
C VAL A 838 3.80 16.58 35.58
N ASP A 839 3.57 16.13 36.81
CA ASP A 839 3.55 14.72 37.17
C ASP A 839 2.27 14.02 36.67
N LEU A 840 2.44 12.88 36.00
CA LEU A 840 1.39 11.95 35.61
C LEU A 840 1.56 10.66 36.43
N VAL A 841 0.58 10.34 37.29
CA VAL A 841 0.64 9.15 38.15
C VAL A 841 -0.08 7.98 37.49
N ILE A 842 0.70 7.03 36.97
CA ILE A 842 0.24 5.77 36.38
C ILE A 842 0.25 4.69 37.46
N LYS A 843 -0.81 3.88 37.53
CA LYS A 843 -1.01 2.83 38.55
C LYS A 843 -1.15 1.45 37.91
#